data_AF-A0A816PLR7-F1
#
_entry.id   AF-A0A816PLR7-F1
#
_cell.length_a   1.000
_cell.length_b   1.000
_cell.length_c   1.000
_cell.angle_alpha   90.00
_cell.angle_beta   90.00
_cell.angle_gamma   90.00
#
_symmetry.space_group_name_H-M   'P 1'
#
loop_
_entity.id
_entity.type
_entity.pdbx_description
1 polymer ?
#
loop_
_entity_poly.entity_id
_entity_poly.type
_entity_poly.pdbx_seq_one_letter_code
_entity_poly.pdbx_strand_id
1 'polypeptide(L)'
;MASPAAPSPSLSLYQTSLFHPQTSLVTWLKPPSSSALFRRKPTKRLLPPISAASSSSSSTSLSVTEKPTTVHFHGNLIESFEGHDSFPGAIKGAAFTENPVERSELSATRRLFTQDPPWISALFLKGLTKMTVKIERKDIDKRKFDSLRRRQVKEETEAWERMVEEYRDLEKEMCEKSLAPNLPYVKHMFLGWFQPLKEVIEREQRLQKNKSKKVRAAYAPHIELLPADKMAVIVMHKMMGLVMSGHEDGCIQVVQAAVSIGIAIEHEVRIHNFLKRTRKNNAGDSQEELKDKQLLRKRVNSLIRRKRIIDALKVVKSEGIKPWGRATQAKLGSRLLELLMETAYVQPPLTQSGDSIPEFRPAFRHKFKTVTKYPGSKLVRRYGVIECDSLLLAGLDKSAKHMLIPYVPMLVPPKRWRGYDKGGYLFLPSYIMRTHGSKKQQDALKDISSKTAHRVFEALDTLGNTKWRVNRKILDVVERLWADGGNIAGLVNREDVPIPEKPSSEDPEELQSWKWSVRKAKKTNRERHSLRCDVELKLSVARKMKDEEGFYYPHNLDFRGRAYPMHPHLNHLSSDLCRGTLEFAEGRPLGKSGLYWLKIHLANLYAGGVEKLSHEGRLSFVENHLDDIMDSAENAIHGRRWWLKAEDPFQCLAACVVLAQALKSPSPYSVISHLPIHQDGSCNGLQHYAALGRDSFEAAAVNLVAGEKPADVYSEISLR
;
A
#
# COMPACT_ATOMS: atom_id res chain seq x y z
N MET A 1 41.13 -41.59 -33.66
CA MET A 1 41.59 -42.38 -32.50
C MET A 1 41.08 -41.71 -31.24
N ALA A 2 40.63 -42.37 -30.17
CA ALA A 2 40.07 -43.72 -30.05
C ALA A 2 39.22 -43.77 -28.75
N SER A 3 38.03 -44.37 -28.81
CA SER A 3 37.21 -44.76 -27.64
C SER A 3 37.63 -46.20 -27.20
N PRO A 4 37.17 -46.81 -26.06
CA PRO A 4 35.75 -46.89 -25.67
C PRO A 4 35.37 -47.13 -24.16
N ALA A 5 34.05 -47.17 -23.90
CA ALA A 5 33.33 -47.93 -22.85
C ALA A 5 33.56 -47.52 -21.36
N ALA A 6 32.74 -47.90 -20.36
CA ALA A 6 31.64 -48.89 -20.26
C ALA A 6 30.47 -48.36 -19.35
N PRO A 7 29.34 -49.11 -19.14
CA PRO A 7 28.02 -48.47 -18.90
C PRO A 7 27.34 -48.69 -17.52
N SER A 8 26.07 -48.29 -17.46
CA SER A 8 25.06 -48.37 -16.39
C SER A 8 24.77 -49.76 -15.80
N PRO A 9 23.98 -49.80 -14.70
CA PRO A 9 22.77 -50.63 -14.71
C PRO A 9 21.47 -49.86 -14.43
N SER A 10 20.36 -50.42 -14.91
CA SER A 10 18.99 -50.00 -14.64
C SER A 10 18.33 -50.94 -13.61
N LEU A 11 17.18 -50.54 -13.06
CA LEU A 11 16.18 -51.50 -12.59
C LEU A 11 14.79 -50.85 -12.55
N SER A 12 13.81 -51.55 -13.14
CA SER A 12 12.40 -51.20 -13.11
C SER A 12 11.59 -52.39 -12.56
N LEU A 13 10.49 -52.10 -11.87
CA LEU A 13 9.50 -53.12 -11.52
C LEU A 13 8.09 -52.57 -11.72
N TYR A 14 7.31 -53.28 -12.53
CA TYR A 14 5.86 -53.13 -12.63
C TYR A 14 5.20 -53.81 -11.43
N GLN A 15 4.07 -53.27 -10.96
CA GLN A 15 2.87 -54.10 -10.85
C GLN A 15 1.58 -53.28 -10.84
N THR A 16 0.62 -53.71 -11.64
CA THR A 16 -0.77 -53.22 -11.66
C THR A 16 -1.64 -54.04 -10.71
N SER A 17 -2.63 -53.41 -10.08
CA SER A 17 -3.81 -54.12 -9.59
C SER A 17 -5.08 -53.32 -9.91
N LEU A 18 -6.06 -54.02 -10.48
CA LEU A 18 -7.39 -53.51 -10.77
C LEU A 18 -8.30 -53.80 -9.58
N PHE A 19 -9.16 -52.85 -9.19
CA PHE A 19 -10.46 -53.18 -8.62
C PHE A 19 -11.50 -52.11 -8.96
N HIS A 20 -12.70 -52.56 -9.31
CA HIS A 20 -13.84 -51.75 -9.73
C HIS A 20 -15.15 -52.38 -9.16
N PRO A 21 -16.33 -51.74 -9.28
CA PRO A 21 -16.97 -51.13 -8.12
C PRO A 21 -18.25 -51.85 -7.66
N GLN A 22 -18.72 -51.54 -6.45
CA GLN A 22 -20.09 -51.87 -6.02
C GLN A 22 -20.76 -50.78 -5.18
N THR A 23 -22.09 -50.87 -5.09
CA THR A 23 -23.03 -49.79 -4.74
C THR A 23 -23.91 -50.09 -3.51
N SER A 24 -24.10 -49.11 -2.63
CA SER A 24 -25.32 -48.86 -1.81
C SER A 24 -25.05 -47.60 -0.95
N LEU A 25 -25.95 -46.63 -0.71
CA LEU A 25 -27.40 -46.54 -0.44
C LEU A 25 -27.85 -46.88 1.01
N VAL A 26 -28.40 -45.83 1.66
CA VAL A 26 -29.55 -45.84 2.59
C VAL A 26 -29.33 -46.15 4.10
N THR A 27 -29.44 -45.09 4.92
CA THR A 27 -29.88 -45.05 6.35
C THR A 27 -28.94 -45.65 7.43
N TRP A 28 -29.10 -45.48 8.76
CA TRP A 28 -30.21 -44.97 9.62
C TRP A 28 -29.77 -43.91 10.67
N LEU A 29 -30.72 -43.47 11.51
CA LEU A 29 -30.60 -42.41 12.51
C LEU A 29 -30.50 -42.92 13.98
N LYS A 30 -29.93 -42.05 14.84
CA LYS A 30 -30.06 -41.95 16.32
C LYS A 30 -29.21 -42.86 17.25
N PRO A 31 -29.06 -42.50 18.56
CA PRO A 31 -27.99 -43.01 19.43
C PRO A 31 -28.44 -43.54 20.82
N PRO A 32 -27.52 -44.12 21.63
CA PRO A 32 -27.55 -44.07 23.09
C PRO A 32 -26.73 -42.85 23.62
N SER A 33 -27.01 -42.14 24.72
CA SER A 33 -27.72 -42.37 26.00
C SER A 33 -26.92 -43.08 27.11
N SER A 34 -26.53 -42.31 28.14
CA SER A 34 -26.11 -42.77 29.50
C SER A 34 -24.88 -43.71 29.59
N SER A 35 -24.22 -43.92 30.74
CA SER A 35 -23.94 -43.05 31.91
C SER A 35 -22.94 -43.75 32.83
N ALA A 36 -21.90 -43.08 33.32
CA ALA A 36 -21.10 -43.55 34.47
C ALA A 36 -20.35 -42.40 35.14
N LEU A 37 -20.25 -42.42 36.47
CA LEU A 37 -19.31 -41.59 37.23
C LEU A 37 -18.01 -42.37 37.44
N PHE A 38 -16.88 -41.67 37.61
CA PHE A 38 -16.02 -41.89 38.78
C PHE A 38 -15.17 -40.66 39.08
N ARG A 39 -14.83 -40.48 40.37
CA ARG A 39 -14.25 -39.25 40.93
C ARG A 39 -13.10 -39.61 41.88
N ARG A 40 -11.84 -39.33 41.50
CA ARG A 40 -10.68 -39.36 42.41
C ARG A 40 -9.64 -38.29 42.06
N LYS A 41 -9.05 -37.71 43.11
CA LYS A 41 -7.79 -36.92 43.15
C LYS A 41 -6.91 -37.59 44.25
N PRO A 42 -5.74 -37.03 44.64
CA PRO A 42 -4.49 -37.05 43.90
C PRO A 42 -3.34 -37.67 44.74
N THR A 43 -2.18 -37.93 44.15
CA THR A 43 -0.95 -38.34 44.86
C THR A 43 0.25 -37.46 44.50
N LYS A 44 1.33 -37.51 45.30
CA LYS A 44 2.43 -36.52 45.37
C LYS A 44 3.82 -37.15 45.19
N ARG A 45 4.79 -36.33 44.73
CA ARG A 45 6.27 -36.53 44.76
C ARG A 45 6.75 -37.70 43.86
N LEU A 46 7.99 -37.73 43.34
CA LEU A 46 9.30 -37.40 43.92
C LEU A 46 10.30 -36.73 42.92
N LEU A 47 11.37 -36.17 43.50
CA LEU A 47 12.72 -35.87 42.93
C LEU A 47 13.73 -36.82 43.65
N PRO A 48 15.05 -36.92 43.35
CA PRO A 48 15.97 -36.08 42.53
C PRO A 48 16.84 -36.98 41.58
N PRO A 49 18.20 -36.90 41.39
CA PRO A 49 19.22 -35.81 41.43
C PRO A 49 20.23 -35.75 40.23
N ILE A 50 21.12 -34.72 40.19
CA ILE A 50 22.61 -34.64 39.87
C ILE A 50 23.19 -35.43 38.64
N SER A 51 24.25 -35.05 37.88
CA SER A 51 25.33 -34.00 37.85
C SER A 51 25.41 -33.32 36.45
N ALA A 52 26.23 -32.32 36.06
CA ALA A 52 27.41 -31.57 36.55
C ALA A 52 28.84 -32.05 36.12
N ALA A 53 29.46 -31.29 35.20
CA ALA A 53 30.89 -31.19 34.81
C ALA A 53 31.02 -29.97 33.82
N SER A 54 31.71 -28.85 34.09
CA SER A 54 33.17 -28.55 34.08
C SER A 54 33.85 -28.62 32.69
N SER A 55 34.75 -27.72 32.25
CA SER A 55 35.23 -26.38 32.68
C SER A 55 36.16 -25.83 31.54
N SER A 56 37.00 -24.77 31.56
CA SER A 56 37.40 -23.70 32.52
C SER A 56 38.27 -22.63 31.79
N SER A 57 38.12 -21.34 32.13
CA SER A 57 39.13 -20.24 31.95
C SER A 57 39.56 -19.84 30.51
N SER A 58 40.17 -18.67 30.24
CA SER A 58 40.83 -17.70 31.13
C SER A 58 40.48 -16.23 30.88
N SER A 59 40.96 -15.37 31.79
CA SER A 59 40.76 -13.91 31.80
C SER A 59 42.02 -13.21 32.27
N THR A 60 42.22 -11.96 31.87
CA THR A 60 43.27 -11.08 32.42
C THR A 60 42.68 -9.71 32.73
N SER A 61 42.92 -9.22 33.95
CA SER A 61 42.41 -7.94 34.44
C SER A 61 43.56 -7.01 34.81
N LEU A 62 43.51 -5.75 34.34
CA LEU A 62 44.36 -4.68 34.83
C LEU A 62 43.50 -3.50 35.25
N SER A 63 43.70 -3.06 36.48
CA SER A 63 42.98 -1.96 37.13
C SER A 63 43.92 -0.79 37.35
N VAL A 64 43.50 0.42 36.94
CA VAL A 64 44.17 1.68 37.30
C VAL A 64 43.11 2.63 37.86
N THR A 65 43.45 3.31 38.95
CA THR A 65 42.62 4.32 39.63
C THR A 65 43.26 5.71 39.52
N GLU A 66 42.53 6.73 39.98
CA GLU A 66 42.90 8.15 40.00
C GLU A 66 42.81 8.89 38.65
N LYS A 67 42.47 10.19 38.58
CA LYS A 67 41.72 11.09 39.50
C LYS A 67 41.16 12.25 38.62
N PRO A 68 40.02 12.88 38.97
CA PRO A 68 39.48 13.99 38.18
C PRO A 68 40.13 15.33 38.56
N THR A 69 40.53 16.13 37.56
CA THR A 69 40.94 17.52 37.74
C THR A 69 39.79 18.46 37.37
N THR A 70 39.21 19.14 38.36
CA THR A 70 38.18 20.16 38.17
C THR A 70 38.77 21.52 37.84
N VAL A 71 38.10 22.26 36.95
CA VAL A 71 38.04 23.73 37.01
C VAL A 71 36.56 24.11 36.98
N HIS A 72 36.15 25.00 37.88
CA HIS A 72 34.75 25.34 38.16
C HIS A 72 34.50 26.84 37.92
N PHE A 73 33.32 27.33 38.36
CA PHE A 73 32.83 28.72 38.33
C PHE A 73 32.39 29.24 36.95
N HIS A 74 31.27 29.95 36.79
CA HIS A 74 30.03 30.13 37.57
C HIS A 74 29.01 30.80 36.62
N GLY A 75 27.69 30.75 36.78
CA GLY A 75 26.84 30.02 37.73
C GLY A 75 25.43 30.62 37.77
N ASN A 76 24.41 29.78 37.95
CA ASN A 76 23.02 30.13 38.33
C ASN A 76 22.19 30.95 37.30
N LEU A 77 20.85 31.01 37.39
CA LEU A 77 19.92 30.51 38.43
C LEU A 77 18.74 29.73 37.82
N ILE A 78 18.17 28.80 38.58
CA ILE A 78 16.87 28.15 38.34
C ILE A 78 15.96 28.44 39.52
N GLU A 79 14.75 28.93 39.25
CA GLU A 79 13.53 28.78 40.07
C GLU A 79 12.36 29.11 39.10
N SER A 80 11.36 28.28 38.79
CA SER A 80 10.54 27.30 39.53
C SER A 80 9.51 27.93 40.47
N PHE A 81 8.25 27.99 40.03
CA PHE A 81 7.08 27.99 40.91
C PHE A 81 5.89 27.32 40.23
N GLU A 82 5.22 26.42 40.95
CA GLU A 82 3.89 25.91 40.63
C GLU A 82 2.87 26.50 41.61
N GLY A 83 1.58 26.49 41.22
CA GLY A 83 0.49 26.40 42.19
C GLY A 83 -0.47 27.60 42.25
N HIS A 84 -1.75 27.26 42.06
CA HIS A 84 -2.93 27.99 42.56
C HIS A 84 -3.24 29.39 41.97
N ASP A 85 -4.48 29.90 42.02
CA ASP A 85 -5.64 29.38 42.77
C ASP A 85 -7.00 29.38 42.01
N SER A 86 -8.05 29.02 42.76
CA SER A 86 -9.35 28.54 42.29
C SER A 86 -10.43 29.62 42.24
N PHE A 87 -11.44 29.43 41.37
CA PHE A 87 -12.71 30.18 41.43
C PHE A 87 -13.58 29.74 42.63
N PRO A 88 -14.11 30.69 43.40
CA PRO A 88 -15.45 30.63 43.97
C PRO A 88 -16.40 31.60 43.24
N GLY A 89 -17.72 31.39 43.31
CA GLY A 89 -18.70 32.28 42.66
C GLY A 89 -20.06 32.33 43.34
N ALA A 90 -20.66 33.53 43.39
CA ALA A 90 -22.02 33.86 43.85
C ALA A 90 -22.33 35.34 43.51
N ILE A 91 -23.56 35.88 43.43
CA ILE A 91 -24.93 35.34 43.18
C ILE A 91 -25.82 36.51 42.66
N LYS A 92 -26.79 36.20 41.79
CA LYS A 92 -28.04 36.94 41.38
C LYS A 92 -28.27 38.44 41.67
N GLY A 93 -28.73 39.16 40.63
CA GLY A 93 -29.57 40.38 40.63
C GLY A 93 -29.61 40.97 39.21
N ALA A 94 -30.72 41.17 38.48
CA ALA A 94 -31.99 41.90 38.73
C ALA A 94 -31.79 43.43 38.81
N ALA A 95 -32.45 44.30 38.01
CA ALA A 95 -33.49 44.09 36.98
C ALA A 95 -33.48 45.20 35.88
N PHE A 96 -34.54 45.29 35.07
CA PHE A 96 -34.75 46.25 33.96
C PHE A 96 -34.91 47.72 34.43
N THR A 97 -34.53 48.68 33.57
CA THR A 97 -35.36 49.83 33.14
C THR A 97 -34.81 50.43 31.82
N GLU A 98 -35.61 51.25 31.13
CA GLU A 98 -35.32 51.77 29.77
C GLU A 98 -35.24 53.32 29.70
N ASN A 99 -34.69 53.83 28.59
CA ASN A 99 -34.95 55.17 28.00
C ASN A 99 -34.41 56.42 28.75
N PRO A 100 -34.35 57.62 28.12
CA PRO A 100 -33.78 57.87 26.78
C PRO A 100 -32.94 59.18 26.67
N VAL A 101 -32.28 59.35 25.51
CA VAL A 101 -32.02 60.61 24.75
C VAL A 101 -31.68 61.91 25.50
N GLU A 102 -30.55 62.53 25.13
CA GLU A 102 -30.54 63.97 24.80
C GLU A 102 -29.45 64.35 23.77
N ARG A 103 -29.62 65.49 23.09
CA ARG A 103 -28.65 66.15 22.20
C ARG A 103 -28.39 67.56 22.73
N SER A 104 -27.13 68.01 22.70
CA SER A 104 -26.79 69.44 22.78
C SER A 104 -25.54 69.73 21.95
N GLU A 105 -25.35 70.99 21.56
CA GLU A 105 -24.41 71.41 20.50
C GLU A 105 -23.17 72.15 21.03
N LEU A 106 -22.11 72.10 20.22
CA LEU A 106 -21.11 73.15 19.98
C LEU A 106 -20.64 74.04 21.16
N SER A 107 -19.39 73.79 21.60
CA SER A 107 -18.44 74.89 21.83
C SER A 107 -17.02 74.45 21.46
N ALA A 108 -16.17 75.39 21.05
CA ALA A 108 -14.98 75.09 20.25
C ALA A 108 -13.65 75.26 21.01
N THR A 109 -12.79 74.25 20.93
CA THR A 109 -11.36 74.36 21.31
C THR A 109 -10.48 74.03 20.10
N ARG A 110 -9.93 75.07 19.47
CA ARG A 110 -9.23 75.03 18.18
C ARG A 110 -7.85 74.33 18.30
N ARG A 111 -7.80 73.01 18.10
CA ARG A 111 -6.53 72.28 17.96
C ARG A 111 -6.00 72.39 16.54
N LEU A 112 -4.73 72.76 16.39
CA LEU A 112 -4.02 72.79 15.11
C LEU A 112 -3.78 71.36 14.61
N PHE A 113 -4.44 70.97 13.52
CA PHE A 113 -4.04 69.80 12.75
C PHE A 113 -2.86 70.18 11.84
N THR A 114 -1.66 69.77 12.21
CA THR A 114 -0.60 69.57 11.22
C THR A 114 -1.03 68.45 10.28
N GLN A 115 -1.07 68.69 8.97
CA GLN A 115 -1.23 67.60 8.01
C GLN A 115 0.00 66.68 8.07
N ASP A 116 -0.24 65.40 8.39
CA ASP A 116 0.79 64.37 8.23
C ASP A 116 1.26 64.34 6.76
N PRO A 117 2.58 64.37 6.49
CA PRO A 117 3.09 64.30 5.12
C PRO A 117 2.55 63.08 4.34
N PRO A 118 2.22 63.21 3.04
CA PRO A 118 1.57 62.14 2.27
C PRO A 118 2.27 60.77 2.26
N TRP A 119 3.57 60.73 2.55
CA TRP A 119 4.34 59.49 2.65
C TRP A 119 3.96 58.62 3.85
N ILE A 120 3.43 59.19 4.95
CA ILE A 120 2.98 58.43 6.12
C ILE A 120 1.72 57.62 5.77
N SER A 121 0.72 58.27 5.17
CA SER A 121 -0.48 57.60 4.65
C SER A 121 -0.12 56.54 3.60
N ALA A 122 0.85 56.82 2.73
CA ALA A 122 1.33 55.85 1.74
C ALA A 122 2.02 54.62 2.36
N LEU A 123 2.75 54.78 3.48
CA LEU A 123 3.30 53.65 4.24
C LEU A 123 2.18 52.84 4.91
N PHE A 124 1.19 53.50 5.51
CA PHE A 124 0.08 52.82 6.19
C PHE A 124 -0.81 52.04 5.20
N LEU A 125 -1.13 52.62 4.03
CA LEU A 125 -1.82 51.92 2.94
C LEU A 125 -0.98 50.76 2.36
N LYS A 126 0.34 50.92 2.20
CA LYS A 126 1.24 49.81 1.84
C LYS A 126 1.28 48.72 2.91
N GLY A 127 1.12 49.07 4.18
CA GLY A 127 0.96 48.13 5.30
C GLY A 127 -0.34 47.34 5.20
N LEU A 128 -1.49 48.04 5.12
CA LEU A 128 -2.81 47.41 5.02
C LEU A 128 -2.93 46.54 3.77
N THR A 129 -2.63 47.05 2.57
CA THR A 129 -2.72 46.25 1.33
C THR A 129 -1.85 44.99 1.40
N LYS A 130 -0.64 45.07 1.97
CA LYS A 130 0.25 43.92 2.20
C LYS A 130 -0.25 42.95 3.29
N MET A 131 -1.19 43.37 4.14
CA MET A 131 -1.97 42.49 5.02
C MET A 131 -3.19 41.90 4.31
N THR A 132 -3.99 42.69 3.60
CA THR A 132 -5.19 42.23 2.87
C THR A 132 -4.81 41.15 1.85
N VAL A 133 -3.79 41.39 1.02
CA VAL A 133 -3.27 40.41 0.05
C VAL A 133 -2.72 39.14 0.73
N LYS A 134 -2.18 39.24 1.96
CA LYS A 134 -1.78 38.05 2.75
C LYS A 134 -2.98 37.27 3.29
N ILE A 135 -4.09 37.93 3.61
CA ILE A 135 -5.32 37.29 4.08
C ILE A 135 -6.03 36.63 2.89
N GLU A 136 -6.24 37.36 1.80
CA GLU A 136 -6.83 36.85 0.57
C GLU A 136 -6.06 35.65 0.01
N ARG A 137 -4.72 35.73 -0.04
CA ARG A 137 -3.87 34.61 -0.47
C ARG A 137 -4.04 33.39 0.44
N LYS A 138 -4.06 33.57 1.76
CA LYS A 138 -4.34 32.48 2.72
C LYS A 138 -5.74 31.86 2.50
N ASP A 139 -6.75 32.66 2.21
CA ASP A 139 -8.10 32.15 1.94
C ASP A 139 -8.23 31.48 0.57
N ILE A 140 -7.50 31.94 -0.45
CA ILE A 140 -7.36 31.25 -1.74
C ILE A 140 -6.66 29.90 -1.53
N ASP A 141 -5.52 29.87 -0.85
CA ASP A 141 -4.76 28.65 -0.53
C ASP A 141 -5.59 27.67 0.30
N LYS A 142 -6.41 28.17 1.24
CA LYS A 142 -7.37 27.38 2.04
C LYS A 142 -8.52 26.82 1.20
N ARG A 143 -9.14 27.62 0.33
CA ARG A 143 -10.19 27.15 -0.62
C ARG A 143 -9.63 26.09 -1.56
N LYS A 144 -8.39 26.27 -2.03
CA LYS A 144 -7.64 25.35 -2.88
C LYS A 144 -7.34 24.04 -2.16
N PHE A 145 -6.81 24.11 -0.93
CA PHE A 145 -6.61 22.96 -0.06
C PHE A 145 -7.92 22.20 0.22
N ASP A 146 -9.02 22.89 0.52
CA ASP A 146 -10.32 22.24 0.72
C ASP A 146 -10.90 21.62 -0.56
N SER A 147 -10.52 22.10 -1.74
CA SER A 147 -10.85 21.50 -3.04
C SER A 147 -10.01 20.24 -3.30
N LEU A 148 -8.68 20.34 -3.20
CA LEU A 148 -7.76 19.20 -3.32
C LEU A 148 -8.06 18.12 -2.27
N ARG A 149 -8.44 18.51 -1.04
CA ARG A 149 -8.86 17.59 0.01
C ARG A 149 -10.20 16.93 -0.30
N ARG A 150 -11.17 17.64 -0.89
CA ARG A 150 -12.41 17.03 -1.41
C ARG A 150 -12.10 16.01 -2.52
N ARG A 151 -11.17 16.33 -3.42
CA ARG A 151 -10.68 15.40 -4.45
C ARG A 151 -9.97 14.19 -3.84
N GLN A 152 -9.05 14.36 -2.90
CA GLN A 152 -8.39 13.25 -2.19
C GLN A 152 -9.41 12.35 -1.47
N VAL A 153 -10.42 12.94 -0.80
CA VAL A 153 -11.51 12.17 -0.17
C VAL A 153 -12.29 11.40 -1.24
N LYS A 154 -12.64 12.03 -2.36
CA LYS A 154 -13.31 11.39 -3.49
C LYS A 154 -12.48 10.21 -4.00
N GLU A 155 -11.20 10.43 -4.30
CA GLU A 155 -10.32 9.43 -4.90
C GLU A 155 -10.04 8.25 -3.97
N GLU A 156 -9.71 8.46 -2.69
CA GLU A 156 -9.49 7.34 -1.74
C GLU A 156 -10.75 6.51 -1.47
N THR A 157 -11.94 7.13 -1.51
CA THR A 157 -13.20 6.44 -1.23
C THR A 157 -13.74 5.72 -2.47
N GLU A 158 -13.65 6.36 -3.63
CA GLU A 158 -14.04 5.78 -4.91
C GLU A 158 -13.00 4.83 -5.49
N ALA A 159 -11.75 4.77 -5.01
CA ALA A 159 -10.77 3.79 -5.52
C ALA A 159 -11.25 2.33 -5.36
N TRP A 160 -12.14 2.07 -4.40
CA TRP A 160 -12.79 0.77 -4.22
C TRP A 160 -14.10 0.65 -5.00
N GLU A 161 -14.80 1.75 -5.28
CA GLU A 161 -15.98 1.77 -6.16
C GLU A 161 -15.53 1.58 -7.63
N ARG A 162 -14.43 2.23 -8.05
CA ARG A 162 -13.76 2.02 -9.35
C ARG A 162 -13.16 0.64 -9.50
N MET A 163 -12.52 0.05 -8.49
CA MET A 163 -12.10 -1.36 -8.59
C MET A 163 -13.29 -2.30 -8.86
N VAL A 164 -14.47 -2.02 -8.28
CA VAL A 164 -15.69 -2.81 -8.55
C VAL A 164 -16.26 -2.54 -9.94
N GLU A 165 -16.18 -1.31 -10.45
CA GLU A 165 -16.60 -0.99 -11.82
C GLU A 165 -15.60 -1.49 -12.87
N GLU A 166 -14.28 -1.43 -12.62
CA GLU A 166 -13.23 -2.09 -13.41
C GLU A 166 -13.47 -3.61 -13.49
N TYR A 167 -13.95 -4.25 -12.42
CA TYR A 167 -14.37 -5.66 -12.48
C TYR A 167 -15.59 -5.89 -13.39
N ARG A 168 -16.51 -4.94 -13.49
CA ARG A 168 -17.72 -5.01 -14.34
C ARG A 168 -17.45 -4.64 -15.79
N ASP A 169 -16.60 -3.65 -16.02
CA ASP A 169 -16.14 -3.25 -17.35
C ASP A 169 -15.25 -4.36 -17.93
N LEU A 170 -14.41 -5.02 -17.10
CA LEU A 170 -13.82 -6.31 -17.49
C LEU A 170 -14.90 -7.35 -17.79
N GLU A 171 -15.84 -7.63 -16.88
CA GLU A 171 -16.89 -8.65 -17.07
C GLU A 171 -17.64 -8.46 -18.39
N LYS A 172 -17.99 -7.21 -18.71
CA LYS A 172 -18.62 -6.79 -19.96
C LYS A 172 -17.68 -6.97 -21.18
N GLU A 173 -16.44 -6.48 -21.11
CA GLU A 173 -15.45 -6.62 -22.18
C GLU A 173 -15.04 -8.10 -22.41
N MET A 174 -15.07 -8.94 -21.36
CA MET A 174 -14.85 -10.39 -21.45
C MET A 174 -16.00 -11.08 -22.20
N CYS A 175 -17.25 -10.67 -21.94
CA CYS A 175 -18.43 -11.14 -22.68
C CYS A 175 -18.45 -10.64 -24.14
N GLU A 176 -18.02 -9.40 -24.41
CA GLU A 176 -17.99 -8.82 -25.76
C GLU A 176 -16.83 -9.34 -26.61
N LYS A 177 -15.71 -9.76 -26.01
CA LYS A 177 -14.48 -10.17 -26.73
C LYS A 177 -14.07 -11.64 -26.55
N SER A 178 -14.83 -12.44 -25.81
CA SER A 178 -14.55 -13.88 -25.54
C SER A 178 -13.18 -14.18 -24.89
N LEU A 179 -12.57 -13.20 -24.22
CA LEU A 179 -11.18 -13.29 -23.71
C LEU A 179 -11.00 -14.12 -22.42
N ALA A 180 -12.03 -14.88 -22.02
CA ALA A 180 -12.08 -15.64 -20.76
C ALA A 180 -10.84 -16.52 -20.43
N PRO A 181 -10.11 -17.14 -21.40
CA PRO A 181 -8.95 -17.99 -21.10
C PRO A 181 -7.73 -17.27 -20.48
N ASN A 182 -7.61 -15.94 -20.64
CA ASN A 182 -6.37 -15.21 -20.36
C ASN A 182 -6.29 -14.58 -18.96
N LEU A 183 -7.30 -14.78 -18.11
CA LEU A 183 -7.36 -14.19 -16.77
C LEU A 183 -6.58 -15.05 -15.75
N PRO A 184 -5.88 -14.47 -14.74
CA PRO A 184 -5.30 -15.25 -13.65
C PRO A 184 -6.34 -16.15 -12.99
N TYR A 185 -6.10 -17.47 -13.03
CA TYR A 185 -7.03 -18.57 -12.77
C TYR A 185 -8.03 -18.35 -11.62
N VAL A 186 -7.59 -17.83 -10.47
CA VAL A 186 -8.47 -17.56 -9.31
C VAL A 186 -9.50 -16.46 -9.59
N LYS A 187 -9.16 -15.41 -10.36
CA LYS A 187 -10.11 -14.35 -10.73
C LYS A 187 -11.24 -14.90 -11.61
N HIS A 188 -10.90 -15.77 -12.57
CA HIS A 188 -11.86 -16.42 -13.46
C HIS A 188 -12.88 -17.25 -12.64
N MET A 189 -12.40 -18.14 -11.76
CA MET A 189 -13.28 -18.92 -10.88
C MET A 189 -14.14 -18.04 -9.97
N PHE A 190 -13.56 -16.97 -9.40
CA PHE A 190 -14.28 -16.09 -8.48
C PHE A 190 -15.42 -15.32 -9.14
N LEU A 191 -15.27 -14.92 -10.42
CA LEU A 191 -16.36 -14.37 -11.22
C LEU A 191 -17.41 -15.45 -11.53
N GLY A 192 -16.97 -16.64 -11.95
CA GLY A 192 -17.85 -17.76 -12.30
C GLY A 192 -18.79 -18.22 -11.18
N TRP A 193 -18.45 -18.01 -9.90
CA TRP A 193 -19.34 -18.35 -8.77
C TRP A 193 -20.43 -17.31 -8.48
N PHE A 194 -20.29 -16.06 -8.95
CA PHE A 194 -21.16 -14.96 -8.52
C PHE A 194 -22.62 -15.16 -8.96
N GLN A 195 -22.86 -15.36 -10.25
CA GLN A 195 -24.22 -15.49 -10.80
C GLN A 195 -24.92 -16.78 -10.30
N PRO A 196 -24.29 -17.98 -10.28
CA PRO A 196 -24.90 -19.17 -9.67
C PRO A 196 -25.28 -18.99 -8.20
N LEU A 197 -24.39 -18.40 -7.38
CA LEU A 197 -24.67 -18.17 -5.96
C LEU A 197 -25.81 -17.17 -5.76
N LYS A 198 -25.85 -16.08 -6.54
CA LYS A 198 -26.94 -15.10 -6.53
C LYS A 198 -28.28 -15.78 -6.85
N GLU A 199 -28.36 -16.58 -7.92
CA GLU A 199 -29.59 -17.29 -8.31
C GLU A 199 -30.08 -18.28 -7.26
N VAL A 200 -29.15 -18.99 -6.60
CA VAL A 200 -29.47 -19.92 -5.51
C VAL A 200 -29.95 -19.17 -4.25
N ILE A 201 -29.34 -18.03 -3.91
CA ILE A 201 -29.82 -17.16 -2.81
C ILE A 201 -31.19 -16.57 -3.14
N GLU A 202 -31.46 -16.14 -4.37
CA GLU A 202 -32.79 -15.68 -4.80
C GLU A 202 -33.83 -16.80 -4.69
N ARG A 203 -33.49 -18.04 -5.08
CA ARG A 203 -34.37 -19.20 -4.90
C ARG A 203 -34.67 -19.46 -3.42
N GLU A 204 -33.67 -19.45 -2.54
CA GLU A 204 -33.88 -19.59 -1.09
C GLU A 204 -34.76 -18.46 -0.51
N GLN A 205 -34.54 -17.20 -0.92
CA GLN A 205 -35.39 -16.07 -0.53
C GLN A 205 -36.85 -16.28 -0.96
N ARG A 206 -37.10 -16.68 -2.21
CA ARG A 206 -38.46 -16.98 -2.72
C ARG A 206 -39.10 -18.17 -1.98
N LEU A 207 -38.34 -19.24 -1.73
CA LEU A 207 -38.82 -20.43 -1.01
C LEU A 207 -39.18 -20.14 0.45
N GLN A 208 -38.43 -19.27 1.14
CA GLN A 208 -38.73 -18.90 2.52
C GLN A 208 -39.87 -17.87 2.63
N LYS A 209 -40.08 -17.04 1.60
CA LYS A 209 -41.25 -16.15 1.49
C LYS A 209 -42.56 -16.94 1.39
N ASN A 210 -42.56 -18.05 0.67
CA ASN A 210 -43.75 -18.88 0.42
C ASN A 210 -44.08 -19.87 1.56
N LYS A 211 -43.23 -20.02 2.59
CA LYS A 211 -43.45 -20.94 3.72
C LYS A 211 -44.25 -20.28 4.84
N SER A 212 -45.26 -20.99 5.35
CA SER A 212 -46.06 -20.58 6.52
C SER A 212 -45.19 -20.32 7.75
N LYS A 213 -45.60 -19.35 8.59
CA LYS A 213 -44.84 -18.88 9.78
C LYS A 213 -44.43 -20.00 10.75
N LYS A 214 -45.16 -21.12 10.81
CA LYS A 214 -44.84 -22.29 11.66
C LYS A 214 -43.73 -23.20 11.08
N VAL A 215 -43.45 -23.12 9.77
CA VAL A 215 -42.53 -24.02 9.03
C VAL A 215 -41.28 -23.27 8.52
N ARG A 216 -41.34 -21.93 8.50
CA ARG A 216 -40.28 -21.04 8.01
C ARG A 216 -39.02 -21.11 8.87
N ALA A 217 -37.84 -21.17 8.24
CA ALA A 217 -36.58 -21.42 8.93
C ALA A 217 -36.15 -20.24 9.84
N ALA A 218 -35.42 -20.51 10.93
CA ALA A 218 -35.04 -19.48 11.91
C ALA A 218 -34.10 -18.37 11.37
N TYR A 219 -33.44 -18.57 10.23
CA TYR A 219 -32.69 -17.53 9.51
C TYR A 219 -33.53 -16.75 8.50
N ALA A 220 -34.71 -17.23 8.13
CA ALA A 220 -35.49 -16.71 7.03
C ALA A 220 -36.01 -15.27 7.21
N PRO A 221 -36.32 -14.75 8.42
CA PRO A 221 -36.60 -13.32 8.59
C PRO A 221 -35.40 -12.42 8.29
N HIS A 222 -34.19 -12.99 8.18
CA HIS A 222 -32.94 -12.25 7.96
C HIS A 222 -32.41 -12.37 6.53
N ILE A 223 -32.67 -13.49 5.83
CA ILE A 223 -32.24 -13.67 4.44
C ILE A 223 -32.94 -12.72 3.46
N GLU A 224 -34.16 -12.27 3.77
CA GLU A 224 -34.93 -11.30 2.95
C GLU A 224 -34.50 -9.83 3.16
N LEU A 225 -33.62 -9.53 4.13
CA LEU A 225 -33.30 -8.14 4.51
C LEU A 225 -32.23 -7.47 3.63
N LEU A 226 -31.65 -8.19 2.67
CA LEU A 226 -30.68 -7.68 1.71
C LEU A 226 -30.91 -8.32 0.32
N PRO A 227 -30.74 -7.56 -0.78
CA PRO A 227 -30.64 -8.13 -2.12
C PRO A 227 -29.62 -9.27 -2.26
N ALA A 228 -29.93 -10.27 -3.09
CA ALA A 228 -29.18 -11.52 -3.22
C ALA A 228 -27.78 -11.34 -3.83
N ASP A 229 -27.64 -10.40 -4.77
CA ASP A 229 -26.37 -9.95 -5.36
C ASP A 229 -25.38 -9.51 -4.26
N LYS A 230 -25.83 -8.64 -3.34
CA LYS A 230 -25.03 -8.19 -2.20
C LYS A 230 -24.69 -9.33 -1.24
N MET A 231 -25.62 -10.26 -1.01
CA MET A 231 -25.34 -11.44 -0.18
C MET A 231 -24.27 -12.32 -0.81
N ALA A 232 -24.36 -12.64 -2.11
CA ALA A 232 -23.37 -13.44 -2.83
C ALA A 232 -21.96 -12.82 -2.73
N VAL A 233 -21.83 -11.52 -3.06
CA VAL A 233 -20.56 -10.79 -2.96
C VAL A 233 -19.98 -10.86 -1.53
N ILE A 234 -20.79 -10.64 -0.50
CA ILE A 234 -20.34 -10.68 0.90
C ILE A 234 -19.90 -12.08 1.32
N VAL A 235 -20.66 -13.11 0.96
CA VAL A 235 -20.38 -14.52 1.26
C VAL A 235 -19.05 -14.94 0.64
N MET A 236 -18.88 -14.71 -0.67
CA MET A 236 -17.65 -15.05 -1.40
C MET A 236 -16.43 -14.31 -0.84
N HIS A 237 -16.50 -12.99 -0.68
CA HIS A 237 -15.37 -12.20 -0.18
C HIS A 237 -15.02 -12.52 1.28
N LYS A 238 -16.01 -12.86 2.11
CA LYS A 238 -15.74 -13.29 3.49
C LYS A 238 -15.15 -14.68 3.53
N MET A 239 -15.67 -15.64 2.77
CA MET A 239 -15.09 -16.99 2.73
C MET A 239 -13.65 -16.96 2.21
N MET A 240 -13.38 -16.24 1.12
CA MET A 240 -12.04 -16.11 0.55
C MET A 240 -11.06 -15.42 1.51
N GLY A 241 -11.44 -14.26 2.06
CA GLY A 241 -10.60 -13.56 3.05
C GLY A 241 -10.35 -14.36 4.33
N LEU A 242 -11.25 -15.27 4.69
CA LEU A 242 -11.08 -16.19 5.82
C LEU A 242 -10.13 -17.35 5.49
N VAL A 243 -10.21 -17.96 4.30
CA VAL A 243 -9.26 -18.98 3.83
C VAL A 243 -7.86 -18.39 3.72
N MET A 244 -7.71 -17.19 3.15
CA MET A 244 -6.43 -16.47 3.04
C MET A 244 -5.83 -16.11 4.42
N SER A 245 -6.68 -15.88 5.42
CA SER A 245 -6.29 -15.66 6.82
C SER A 245 -6.02 -16.96 7.59
N GLY A 246 -6.27 -18.11 6.98
CA GLY A 246 -5.96 -19.43 7.54
C GLY A 246 -4.46 -19.70 7.61
N HIS A 247 -4.12 -20.64 8.49
CA HIS A 247 -2.81 -21.32 8.46
C HIS A 247 -2.71 -22.24 7.23
N GLU A 248 -1.54 -22.82 7.04
CA GLU A 248 -1.06 -23.31 5.73
C GLU A 248 -1.89 -24.45 5.12
N ASP A 249 -2.71 -25.14 5.90
CA ASP A 249 -3.65 -26.20 5.47
C ASP A 249 -4.85 -25.72 4.62
N GLY A 250 -5.05 -24.40 4.45
CA GLY A 250 -6.19 -23.86 3.71
C GLY A 250 -7.57 -24.18 4.31
N CYS A 251 -7.61 -24.42 5.63
CA CYS A 251 -8.82 -24.82 6.36
C CYS A 251 -9.31 -23.76 7.35
N ILE A 252 -10.64 -23.66 7.52
CA ILE A 252 -11.29 -22.86 8.57
C ILE A 252 -12.39 -23.64 9.30
N GLN A 253 -12.56 -23.40 10.62
CA GLN A 253 -13.67 -23.98 11.37
C GLN A 253 -15.04 -23.48 10.87
N VAL A 254 -15.99 -24.40 10.63
CA VAL A 254 -17.33 -24.08 10.10
C VAL A 254 -18.05 -23.02 10.94
N VAL A 255 -18.01 -23.14 12.26
CA VAL A 255 -18.67 -22.20 13.19
C VAL A 255 -18.06 -20.81 13.09
N GLN A 256 -16.74 -20.70 12.91
CA GLN A 256 -16.05 -19.41 12.73
C GLN A 256 -16.44 -18.76 11.40
N ALA A 257 -16.48 -19.53 10.31
CA ALA A 257 -16.87 -19.04 8.99
C ALA A 257 -18.34 -18.58 8.98
N ALA A 258 -19.26 -19.43 9.44
CA ALA A 258 -20.69 -19.12 9.51
C ALA A 258 -20.97 -17.87 10.37
N VAL A 259 -20.41 -17.78 11.58
CA VAL A 259 -20.57 -16.59 12.42
C VAL A 259 -19.97 -15.33 11.78
N SER A 260 -18.81 -15.43 11.12
CA SER A 260 -18.18 -14.28 10.45
C SER A 260 -18.98 -13.76 9.25
N ILE A 261 -19.57 -14.67 8.46
CA ILE A 261 -20.49 -14.33 7.36
C ILE A 261 -21.77 -13.68 7.92
N GLY A 262 -22.38 -14.29 8.95
CA GLY A 262 -23.58 -13.76 9.60
C GLY A 262 -23.41 -12.36 10.18
N ILE A 263 -22.27 -12.07 10.82
CA ILE A 263 -21.91 -10.71 11.28
C ILE A 263 -21.81 -9.74 10.10
N ALA A 264 -21.13 -10.14 9.01
CA ALA A 264 -20.92 -9.27 7.86
C ALA A 264 -22.24 -8.86 7.18
N ILE A 265 -23.19 -9.79 7.09
CA ILE A 265 -24.52 -9.54 6.54
C ILE A 265 -25.38 -8.74 7.52
N GLU A 266 -25.32 -8.98 8.84
CA GLU A 266 -25.98 -8.11 9.82
C GLU A 266 -25.50 -6.66 9.68
N HIS A 267 -24.19 -6.45 9.51
CA HIS A 267 -23.60 -5.13 9.35
C HIS A 267 -24.12 -4.41 8.09
N GLU A 268 -24.11 -5.08 6.93
CA GLU A 268 -24.65 -4.51 5.68
C GLU A 268 -26.17 -4.31 5.75
N VAL A 269 -26.93 -5.22 6.38
CA VAL A 269 -28.39 -5.09 6.55
C VAL A 269 -28.76 -3.88 7.41
N ARG A 270 -28.00 -3.60 8.49
CA ARG A 270 -28.17 -2.39 9.31
C ARG A 270 -27.93 -1.13 8.48
N ILE A 271 -26.82 -1.12 7.74
CA ILE A 271 -26.43 -0.03 6.83
C ILE A 271 -27.50 0.20 5.76
N HIS A 272 -27.93 -0.86 5.07
CA HIS A 272 -28.93 -0.82 4.02
C HIS A 272 -30.27 -0.28 4.52
N ASN A 273 -30.76 -0.79 5.66
CA ASN A 273 -32.02 -0.33 6.24
C ASN A 273 -31.95 1.13 6.72
N PHE A 274 -30.85 1.56 7.35
CA PHE A 274 -30.63 2.96 7.71
C PHE A 274 -30.65 3.87 6.47
N LEU A 275 -29.92 3.50 5.41
CA LEU A 275 -29.86 4.26 4.15
C LEU A 275 -31.17 4.23 3.35
N LYS A 276 -32.02 3.22 3.54
CA LYS A 276 -33.36 3.10 2.94
C LYS A 276 -34.39 3.91 3.72
N ARG A 277 -34.28 3.99 5.05
CA ARG A 277 -35.12 4.85 5.92
C ARG A 277 -34.80 6.32 5.71
N THR A 278 -33.53 6.72 5.75
CA THR A 278 -33.08 8.09 5.42
C THR A 278 -33.18 8.46 3.91
N ARG A 279 -33.95 7.69 3.13
CA ARG A 279 -34.42 7.99 1.77
C ARG A 279 -35.94 8.17 1.67
N LYS A 280 -36.72 7.77 2.68
CA LYS A 280 -38.15 8.05 2.77
C LYS A 280 -38.36 9.25 3.69
N ASN A 281 -39.03 10.28 3.18
CA ASN A 281 -39.61 11.34 4.00
C ASN A 281 -40.96 10.81 4.51
N ASN A 282 -41.27 11.03 5.79
CA ASN A 282 -42.62 10.78 6.29
C ASN A 282 -43.48 12.03 6.12
N ALA A 283 -44.79 11.85 5.89
CA ALA A 283 -45.75 12.95 5.98
C ALA A 283 -45.88 13.37 7.45
N GLY A 284 -45.23 14.48 7.81
CA GLY A 284 -45.09 14.95 9.20
C GLY A 284 -43.64 15.23 9.64
N ASP A 285 -42.62 14.88 8.83
CA ASP A 285 -41.22 15.23 9.14
C ASP A 285 -41.00 16.76 9.10
N SER A 286 -40.44 17.32 10.17
CA SER A 286 -40.08 18.75 10.25
C SER A 286 -38.89 19.09 9.36
N GLN A 287 -38.76 20.35 8.89
CA GLN A 287 -37.62 20.77 8.05
C GLN A 287 -36.25 20.48 8.69
N GLU A 288 -36.16 20.60 10.02
CA GLU A 288 -34.95 20.38 10.78
C GLU A 288 -34.58 18.90 10.86
N GLU A 289 -35.56 18.04 11.19
CA GLU A 289 -35.42 16.58 11.11
C GLU A 289 -35.02 16.12 9.70
N LEU A 290 -35.54 16.77 8.65
CA LEU A 290 -35.19 16.47 7.27
C LEU A 290 -33.72 16.82 6.95
N LYS A 291 -33.22 17.94 7.49
CA LYS A 291 -31.79 18.32 7.42
C LYS A 291 -30.93 17.32 8.19
N ASP A 292 -31.35 16.90 9.38
CA ASP A 292 -30.59 15.97 10.21
C ASP A 292 -30.57 14.55 9.66
N LYS A 293 -31.69 14.04 9.12
CA LYS A 293 -31.72 12.77 8.36
C LYS A 293 -30.76 12.83 7.16
N GLN A 294 -30.65 13.97 6.48
CA GLN A 294 -29.65 14.15 5.43
C GLN A 294 -28.21 14.22 5.96
N LEU A 295 -27.95 14.91 7.08
CA LEU A 295 -26.61 15.03 7.69
C LEU A 295 -26.13 13.68 8.22
N LEU A 296 -26.98 12.93 8.93
CA LEU A 296 -26.72 11.57 9.39
C LEU A 296 -26.49 10.62 8.21
N ARG A 297 -27.29 10.71 7.14
CA ARG A 297 -27.06 9.94 5.90
C ARG A 297 -25.76 10.31 5.20
N LYS A 298 -25.38 11.59 5.13
CA LYS A 298 -24.07 12.05 4.63
C LYS A 298 -22.93 11.51 5.50
N ARG A 299 -23.09 11.52 6.83
CA ARG A 299 -22.14 11.01 7.83
C ARG A 299 -21.95 9.49 7.74
N VAL A 300 -23.02 8.71 7.65
CA VAL A 300 -22.97 7.24 7.52
C VAL A 300 -22.42 6.82 6.17
N ASN A 301 -22.89 7.40 5.05
CA ASN A 301 -22.29 7.15 3.74
C ASN A 301 -20.79 7.49 3.74
N SER A 302 -20.39 8.59 4.38
CA SER A 302 -18.98 8.94 4.55
C SER A 302 -18.22 7.88 5.37
N LEU A 303 -18.76 7.37 6.48
CA LEU A 303 -18.09 6.35 7.29
C LEU A 303 -17.97 5.00 6.58
N ILE A 304 -18.98 4.62 5.78
CA ILE A 304 -18.97 3.42 4.92
C ILE A 304 -17.88 3.53 3.85
N ARG A 305 -17.90 4.64 3.08
CA ARG A 305 -16.89 4.98 2.07
C ARG A 305 -15.46 5.00 2.62
N ARG A 306 -15.30 5.38 3.89
CA ARG A 306 -14.02 5.38 4.63
C ARG A 306 -13.66 4.01 5.24
N LYS A 307 -14.35 2.93 4.87
CA LYS A 307 -14.25 1.57 5.43
C LYS A 307 -14.39 1.46 6.96
N ARG A 308 -14.81 2.53 7.66
CA ARG A 308 -15.01 2.57 9.12
C ARG A 308 -16.35 1.96 9.50
N ILE A 309 -16.59 0.71 9.08
CA ILE A 309 -17.85 -0.02 9.27
C ILE A 309 -18.26 -0.04 10.76
N ILE A 310 -17.31 -0.24 11.68
CA ILE A 310 -17.57 -0.22 13.13
C ILE A 310 -18.11 1.15 13.59
N ASP A 311 -17.64 2.27 13.04
CA ASP A 311 -18.09 3.60 13.43
C ASP A 311 -19.35 4.04 12.67
N ALA A 312 -19.53 3.60 11.42
CA ALA A 312 -20.83 3.68 10.74
C ALA A 312 -21.90 2.95 11.58
N LEU A 313 -21.59 1.76 12.07
CA LEU A 313 -22.45 0.99 12.95
C LEU A 313 -22.68 1.65 14.31
N LYS A 314 -21.72 2.42 14.87
CA LYS A 314 -21.98 3.26 16.07
C LYS A 314 -23.05 4.32 15.78
N VAL A 315 -22.98 5.01 14.64
CA VAL A 315 -23.97 6.02 14.23
C VAL A 315 -25.33 5.38 13.88
N VAL A 316 -25.36 4.13 13.39
CA VAL A 316 -26.62 3.38 13.19
C VAL A 316 -27.14 2.75 14.50
N LYS A 317 -26.29 2.54 15.52
CA LYS A 317 -26.66 1.92 16.80
C LYS A 317 -27.38 2.88 17.75
N SER A 318 -27.24 4.19 17.59
CA SER A 318 -28.03 5.19 18.33
C SER A 318 -29.54 5.10 18.05
N GLU A 319 -29.96 4.46 16.95
CA GLU A 319 -31.37 4.25 16.59
C GLU A 319 -31.96 2.92 17.12
N GLY A 320 -31.44 2.39 18.24
CA GLY A 320 -32.09 1.32 19.01
C GLY A 320 -32.12 -0.10 18.41
N ILE A 321 -31.59 -0.34 17.20
CA ILE A 321 -31.64 -1.66 16.55
C ILE A 321 -30.77 -2.70 17.30
N LYS A 322 -31.45 -3.55 18.08
CA LYS A 322 -30.86 -4.66 18.87
C LYS A 322 -30.10 -5.64 17.96
N PRO A 323 -28.89 -6.10 18.33
CA PRO A 323 -28.12 -7.06 17.54
C PRO A 323 -28.77 -8.43 17.42
N TRP A 324 -28.47 -9.11 16.32
CA TRP A 324 -28.88 -10.50 16.13
C TRP A 324 -28.09 -11.38 17.12
N GLY A 325 -28.77 -12.39 17.68
CA GLY A 325 -28.10 -13.36 18.56
C GLY A 325 -27.03 -14.16 17.80
N ARG A 326 -25.99 -14.63 18.51
CA ARG A 326 -24.94 -15.48 17.90
C ARG A 326 -25.52 -16.70 17.18
N ALA A 327 -26.60 -17.29 17.72
CA ALA A 327 -27.31 -18.39 17.09
C ALA A 327 -27.97 -18.00 15.75
N THR A 328 -28.48 -16.77 15.61
CA THR A 328 -29.07 -16.25 14.36
C THR A 328 -27.98 -15.97 13.32
N GLN A 329 -26.88 -15.31 13.74
CA GLN A 329 -25.71 -15.08 12.88
C GLN A 329 -25.16 -16.42 12.34
N ALA A 330 -24.99 -17.41 13.23
CA ALA A 330 -24.54 -18.75 12.85
C ALA A 330 -25.51 -19.45 11.88
N LYS A 331 -26.82 -19.45 12.15
CA LYS A 331 -27.83 -20.12 11.30
C LYS A 331 -27.99 -19.50 9.92
N LEU A 332 -27.90 -18.17 9.79
CA LEU A 332 -27.92 -17.50 8.49
C LEU A 332 -26.63 -17.77 7.72
N GLY A 333 -25.49 -17.57 8.39
CA GLY A 333 -24.18 -17.79 7.79
C GLY A 333 -23.94 -19.25 7.41
N SER A 334 -24.46 -20.22 8.15
CA SER A 334 -24.33 -21.64 7.79
C SER A 334 -25.11 -22.00 6.54
N ARG A 335 -26.36 -21.51 6.37
CA ARG A 335 -27.12 -21.77 5.13
C ARG A 335 -26.46 -21.09 3.94
N LEU A 336 -26.04 -19.83 4.05
CA LEU A 336 -25.38 -19.14 2.92
C LEU A 336 -24.02 -19.75 2.54
N LEU A 337 -23.33 -20.36 3.51
CA LEU A 337 -22.08 -21.10 3.31
C LEU A 337 -22.32 -22.50 2.71
N GLU A 338 -23.46 -23.12 3.02
CA GLU A 338 -23.98 -24.32 2.35
C GLU A 338 -24.31 -24.01 0.88
N LEU A 339 -25.06 -22.93 0.61
CA LEU A 339 -25.32 -22.45 -0.76
C LEU A 339 -24.03 -22.14 -1.54
N LEU A 340 -22.98 -21.61 -0.89
CA LEU A 340 -21.67 -21.43 -1.52
C LEU A 340 -20.99 -22.76 -1.85
N MET A 341 -21.09 -23.77 -0.99
CA MET A 341 -20.57 -25.12 -1.27
C MET A 341 -21.38 -25.85 -2.36
N GLU A 342 -22.67 -25.53 -2.50
CA GLU A 342 -23.55 -26.01 -3.58
C GLU A 342 -23.24 -25.36 -4.95
N THR A 343 -22.54 -24.21 -5.01
CA THR A 343 -22.32 -23.44 -6.27
C THR A 343 -20.87 -23.16 -6.65
N ALA A 344 -19.92 -23.20 -5.72
CA ALA A 344 -18.53 -22.88 -6.00
C ALA A 344 -17.74 -24.11 -6.48
N TYR A 345 -17.51 -24.19 -7.79
CA TYR A 345 -16.74 -25.26 -8.43
C TYR A 345 -15.42 -24.75 -9.03
N VAL A 346 -14.43 -25.64 -9.06
CA VAL A 346 -13.10 -25.48 -9.66
C VAL A 346 -13.05 -26.35 -10.91
N GLN A 347 -12.68 -25.75 -12.04
CA GLN A 347 -12.35 -26.47 -13.28
C GLN A 347 -10.82 -26.60 -13.36
N PRO A 348 -10.25 -27.81 -13.51
CA PRO A 348 -8.82 -27.96 -13.82
C PRO A 348 -8.43 -27.22 -15.11
N PRO A 349 -7.21 -26.67 -15.23
CA PRO A 349 -6.73 -26.11 -16.49
C PRO A 349 -6.79 -27.15 -17.63
N LEU A 350 -7.21 -26.72 -18.82
CA LEU A 350 -7.39 -27.55 -20.03
C LEU A 350 -6.04 -27.99 -20.62
N THR A 351 -5.38 -28.92 -19.92
CA THR A 351 -4.04 -29.43 -20.25
C THR A 351 -3.92 -30.95 -20.05
N GLN A 352 -5.02 -31.68 -20.24
CA GLN A 352 -5.05 -33.15 -20.34
C GLN A 352 -5.83 -33.57 -21.59
N SER A 353 -5.54 -34.78 -22.07
CA SER A 353 -5.94 -35.34 -23.37
C SER A 353 -7.44 -35.18 -23.72
N GLY A 354 -7.70 -34.94 -25.01
CA GLY A 354 -8.96 -34.43 -25.57
C GLY A 354 -10.22 -35.30 -25.47
N ASP A 355 -10.14 -36.49 -24.88
CA ASP A 355 -11.29 -37.39 -24.64
C ASP A 355 -11.80 -37.36 -23.18
N SER A 356 -11.25 -36.47 -22.34
CA SER A 356 -11.63 -36.37 -20.92
C SER A 356 -12.65 -35.25 -20.65
N ILE A 357 -13.81 -35.61 -20.08
CA ILE A 357 -14.83 -34.64 -19.63
C ILE A 357 -14.24 -33.80 -18.50
N PRO A 358 -14.36 -32.45 -18.51
CA PRO A 358 -13.82 -31.60 -17.45
C PRO A 358 -14.40 -31.94 -16.07
N GLU A 359 -13.57 -32.45 -15.16
CA GLU A 359 -14.00 -32.83 -13.82
C GLU A 359 -14.21 -31.60 -12.92
N PHE A 360 -15.45 -31.14 -12.80
CA PHE A 360 -15.83 -30.05 -11.89
C PHE A 360 -15.69 -30.48 -10.43
N ARG A 361 -14.75 -29.87 -9.69
CA ARG A 361 -14.46 -30.20 -8.28
C ARG A 361 -15.02 -29.12 -7.34
N PRO A 362 -15.73 -29.44 -6.24
CA PRO A 362 -16.19 -28.43 -5.30
C PRO A 362 -15.02 -27.66 -4.65
N ALA A 363 -15.05 -26.33 -4.75
CA ALA A 363 -14.00 -25.40 -4.28
C ALA A 363 -13.84 -25.41 -2.76
N PHE A 364 -14.92 -25.73 -2.04
CA PHE A 364 -15.00 -25.75 -0.59
C PHE A 364 -15.68 -27.03 -0.14
N ARG A 365 -15.08 -27.77 0.79
CA ARG A 365 -15.58 -29.08 1.25
C ARG A 365 -15.63 -29.14 2.78
N HIS A 366 -16.79 -29.45 3.35
CA HIS A 366 -16.93 -29.68 4.80
C HIS A 366 -16.35 -31.05 5.18
N LYS A 367 -15.33 -31.07 6.05
CA LYS A 367 -14.71 -32.28 6.61
C LYS A 367 -14.52 -32.13 8.13
N PHE A 368 -14.42 -33.25 8.84
CA PHE A 368 -14.09 -33.25 10.27
C PHE A 368 -12.59 -33.49 10.50
N LYS A 369 -11.79 -32.42 10.54
CA LYS A 369 -10.35 -32.49 10.87
C LYS A 369 -10.12 -32.50 12.39
N THR A 370 -9.02 -33.11 12.76
CA THR A 370 -8.51 -33.21 14.14
C THR A 370 -7.53 -32.07 14.36
N VAL A 371 -7.82 -31.16 15.29
CA VAL A 371 -7.06 -29.91 15.48
C VAL A 371 -6.52 -29.83 16.91
N THR A 372 -5.20 -29.73 17.06
CA THR A 372 -4.54 -29.42 18.32
C THR A 372 -4.76 -27.94 18.67
N LYS A 373 -5.21 -27.65 19.89
CA LYS A 373 -5.58 -26.27 20.27
C LYS A 373 -4.36 -25.34 20.40
N TYR A 374 -3.19 -25.90 20.69
CA TYR A 374 -1.89 -25.24 20.77
C TYR A 374 -0.79 -26.24 20.38
N PRO A 375 0.36 -25.80 19.82
CA PRO A 375 1.54 -26.64 19.69
C PRO A 375 1.91 -27.29 21.03
N GLY A 376 2.24 -28.58 21.03
CA GLY A 376 2.57 -29.36 22.23
C GLY A 376 1.39 -29.74 23.14
N SER A 377 0.14 -29.34 22.86
CA SER A 377 -1.01 -29.73 23.70
C SER A 377 -1.52 -31.13 23.37
N LYS A 378 -1.49 -32.04 24.36
CA LYS A 378 -2.09 -33.39 24.27
C LYS A 378 -3.63 -33.39 24.14
N LEU A 379 -4.31 -32.24 24.28
CA LEU A 379 -5.77 -32.16 24.20
C LEU A 379 -6.26 -32.07 22.75
N VAL A 380 -6.30 -33.22 22.10
CA VAL A 380 -6.80 -33.41 20.73
C VAL A 380 -8.33 -33.29 20.68
N ARG A 381 -8.87 -32.49 19.75
CA ARG A 381 -10.32 -32.40 19.49
C ARG A 381 -10.63 -32.38 17.99
N ARG A 382 -11.72 -33.03 17.61
CA ARG A 382 -12.23 -33.08 16.23
C ARG A 382 -13.23 -31.95 16.01
N TYR A 383 -13.07 -31.17 14.95
CA TYR A 383 -13.93 -30.04 14.60
C TYR A 383 -14.39 -30.14 13.14
N GLY A 384 -15.61 -29.66 12.86
CA GLY A 384 -16.05 -29.40 11.49
C GLY A 384 -15.25 -28.23 10.91
N VAL A 385 -14.51 -28.48 9.84
CA VAL A 385 -13.75 -27.48 9.07
C VAL A 385 -14.19 -27.48 7.62
N ILE A 386 -14.04 -26.35 6.96
CA ILE A 386 -14.18 -26.21 5.52
C ILE A 386 -12.78 -26.15 4.95
N GLU A 387 -12.48 -27.11 4.10
CA GLU A 387 -11.24 -27.25 3.36
C GLU A 387 -11.39 -26.61 1.98
N CYS A 388 -10.45 -25.75 1.61
CA CYS A 388 -10.32 -25.19 0.27
C CYS A 388 -9.66 -26.20 -0.67
N ASP A 389 -10.10 -26.28 -1.93
CA ASP A 389 -9.48 -27.15 -2.93
C ASP A 389 -8.02 -26.73 -3.22
N SER A 390 -7.14 -27.70 -3.48
CA SER A 390 -5.70 -27.46 -3.62
C SER A 390 -5.34 -26.67 -4.88
N LEU A 391 -6.12 -26.76 -5.97
CA LEU A 391 -5.92 -25.95 -7.17
C LEU A 391 -6.22 -24.47 -6.90
N LEU A 392 -7.26 -24.21 -6.09
CA LEU A 392 -7.61 -22.88 -5.63
C LEU A 392 -6.55 -22.31 -4.67
N LEU A 393 -6.02 -23.13 -3.76
CA LEU A 393 -4.91 -22.74 -2.87
C LEU A 393 -3.60 -22.48 -3.63
N ALA A 394 -3.29 -23.26 -4.67
CA ALA A 394 -2.10 -23.07 -5.50
C ALA A 394 -2.18 -21.79 -6.36
N GLY A 395 -3.38 -21.43 -6.84
CA GLY A 395 -3.63 -20.17 -7.52
C GLY A 395 -3.72 -18.95 -6.58
N LEU A 396 -4.00 -19.16 -5.29
CA LEU A 396 -3.98 -18.14 -4.25
C LEU A 396 -2.54 -17.85 -3.80
N ASP A 397 -1.72 -17.37 -4.73
CA ASP A 397 -0.31 -17.09 -4.51
C ASP A 397 -0.08 -16.22 -3.25
N LYS A 398 1.02 -16.48 -2.54
CA LYS A 398 1.31 -16.02 -1.17
C LYS A 398 1.29 -14.49 -1.05
N SER A 399 1.52 -13.80 -2.17
CA SER A 399 1.35 -12.36 -2.39
C SER A 399 -0.03 -11.80 -1.96
N ALA A 400 -1.12 -12.57 -2.11
CA ALA A 400 -2.48 -12.07 -1.93
C ALA A 400 -2.87 -11.76 -0.47
N LYS A 401 -2.11 -12.24 0.53
CA LYS A 401 -2.43 -12.06 1.97
C LYS A 401 -2.38 -10.61 2.46
N HIS A 402 -1.94 -9.67 1.63
CA HIS A 402 -2.19 -8.23 1.81
C HIS A 402 -3.06 -7.72 0.66
N MET A 403 -4.38 -7.82 0.83
CA MET A 403 -5.41 -7.32 -0.09
C MET A 403 -4.99 -5.98 -0.69
N LEU A 404 -4.79 -5.95 -2.02
CA LEU A 404 -4.30 -4.80 -2.79
C LEU A 404 -5.02 -3.51 -2.38
N ILE A 405 -4.36 -2.68 -1.57
CA ILE A 405 -4.86 -1.36 -1.21
C ILE A 405 -4.48 -0.45 -2.38
N PRO A 406 -5.45 0.21 -3.06
CA PRO A 406 -5.19 1.09 -4.20
C PRO A 406 -4.65 2.43 -3.69
N TYR A 407 -3.41 2.39 -3.17
CA TYR A 407 -2.62 3.54 -2.82
C TYR A 407 -2.35 4.38 -4.07
N VAL A 408 -2.61 5.67 -4.00
CA VAL A 408 -2.43 6.65 -5.10
C VAL A 408 -1.63 7.85 -4.57
N PRO A 409 -0.85 8.57 -5.40
CA PRO A 409 -0.20 9.80 -4.94
C PRO A 409 -1.24 10.76 -4.35
N MET A 410 -0.96 11.34 -3.17
CA MET A 410 -1.94 12.15 -2.45
C MET A 410 -1.94 13.60 -2.95
N LEU A 411 -3.12 14.17 -3.20
CA LEU A 411 -3.30 15.58 -3.58
C LEU A 411 -3.14 16.57 -2.42
N VAL A 412 -2.99 16.08 -1.19
CA VAL A 412 -2.79 16.86 0.03
C VAL A 412 -1.78 16.18 0.95
N PRO A 413 -1.11 16.93 1.85
CA PRO A 413 -0.18 16.37 2.83
C PRO A 413 -0.72 15.13 3.56
N PRO A 414 0.09 14.06 3.75
CA PRO A 414 -0.32 12.87 4.48
C PRO A 414 -0.70 13.14 5.94
N LYS A 415 -1.45 12.22 6.56
CA LYS A 415 -1.59 12.21 8.02
C LYS A 415 -0.25 11.94 8.68
N ARG A 416 0.13 12.82 9.60
CA ARG A 416 1.24 12.59 10.53
C ARG A 416 1.13 11.25 11.28
N TRP A 417 2.23 10.51 11.35
CA TRP A 417 2.33 9.24 12.07
C TRP A 417 2.25 9.45 13.59
N ARG A 418 1.45 8.60 14.26
CA ARG A 418 1.23 8.61 15.72
C ARG A 418 1.13 7.20 16.34
N GLY A 419 1.39 6.15 15.57
CA GLY A 419 1.31 4.75 16.00
C GLY A 419 1.13 3.79 14.82
N TYR A 420 1.16 2.47 15.10
CA TYR A 420 1.19 1.40 14.10
C TYR A 420 0.23 1.56 12.92
N ASP A 421 -1.04 1.90 13.18
CA ASP A 421 -2.14 2.04 12.21
C ASP A 421 -2.62 3.50 12.05
N LYS A 422 -1.82 4.47 12.49
CA LYS A 422 -2.21 5.88 12.64
C LYS A 422 -1.24 6.82 11.91
N GLY A 423 -1.38 6.91 10.60
CA GLY A 423 -0.64 7.87 9.74
C GLY A 423 -1.01 7.68 8.27
N GLY A 424 -0.19 8.20 7.36
CA GLY A 424 -0.31 7.98 5.92
C GLY A 424 -1.60 8.56 5.31
N TYR A 425 -2.41 7.70 4.68
CA TYR A 425 -3.58 8.12 3.89
C TYR A 425 -4.72 8.68 4.73
N LEU A 426 -5.67 9.41 4.12
CA LEU A 426 -6.79 9.99 4.86
C LEU A 426 -7.77 8.93 5.37
N PHE A 427 -8.02 7.87 4.60
CA PHE A 427 -9.01 6.83 4.85
C PHE A 427 -8.56 5.42 4.43
N LEU A 428 -7.64 5.28 3.46
CA LEU A 428 -7.03 3.97 3.18
C LEU A 428 -6.27 3.45 4.41
N PRO A 429 -6.41 2.17 4.80
CA PRO A 429 -5.64 1.59 5.90
C PRO A 429 -4.15 1.77 5.64
N SER A 430 -3.43 2.29 6.63
CA SER A 430 -2.02 2.66 6.51
C SER A 430 -1.26 2.11 7.71
N TYR A 431 -0.26 1.27 7.46
CA TYR A 431 0.55 0.64 8.49
C TYR A 431 2.00 1.11 8.40
N ILE A 432 2.58 1.48 9.54
CA ILE A 432 3.93 2.04 9.60
C ILE A 432 5.01 1.06 9.14
N MET A 433 4.77 -0.25 9.23
CA MET A 433 5.73 -1.28 8.85
C MET A 433 5.10 -2.42 8.03
N ARG A 434 5.81 -2.87 7.01
CA ARG A 434 5.51 -4.03 6.16
C ARG A 434 5.84 -5.30 6.95
N THR A 435 4.85 -5.83 7.68
CA THR A 435 5.05 -6.99 8.58
C THR A 435 4.91 -8.36 7.91
N HIS A 436 4.48 -8.42 6.63
CA HIS A 436 4.27 -9.67 5.87
C HIS A 436 3.46 -10.75 6.62
N GLY A 437 2.55 -10.33 7.51
CA GLY A 437 1.72 -11.21 8.34
C GLY A 437 2.33 -11.62 9.70
N SER A 438 3.56 -11.20 10.01
CA SER A 438 4.23 -11.52 11.28
C SER A 438 3.55 -10.84 12.49
N LYS A 439 2.69 -11.59 13.21
CA LYS A 439 1.99 -11.07 14.38
C LYS A 439 2.93 -10.52 15.46
N LYS A 440 4.08 -11.17 15.71
CA LYS A 440 5.09 -10.69 16.69
C LYS A 440 5.55 -9.26 16.39
N GLN A 441 5.83 -8.96 15.11
CA GLN A 441 6.22 -7.61 14.68
C GLN A 441 5.07 -6.61 14.80
N GLN A 442 3.84 -7.02 14.51
CA GLN A 442 2.68 -6.13 14.64
C GLN A 442 2.40 -5.76 16.10
N ASP A 443 2.49 -6.72 17.02
CA ASP A 443 2.18 -6.48 18.43
C ASP A 443 3.26 -5.60 19.08
N ALA A 444 4.55 -5.89 18.84
CA ALA A 444 5.65 -5.05 19.29
C ALA A 444 5.53 -3.56 18.85
N LEU A 445 5.02 -3.29 17.64
CA LEU A 445 4.78 -1.92 17.16
C LEU A 445 3.50 -1.25 17.72
N LYS A 446 2.56 -2.01 18.27
CA LYS A 446 1.38 -1.46 18.98
C LYS A 446 1.74 -1.10 20.42
N ASP A 447 2.64 -1.86 21.03
CA ASP A 447 3.06 -1.72 22.43
C ASP A 447 4.12 -0.61 22.62
N ILE A 448 4.84 -0.24 21.55
CA ILE A 448 5.81 0.88 21.55
C ILE A 448 5.13 2.23 21.83
N SER A 449 5.69 2.98 22.79
CA SER A 449 5.20 4.32 23.13
C SER A 449 5.44 5.33 22.02
N SER A 450 4.50 6.26 21.84
CA SER A 450 4.65 7.37 20.87
C SER A 450 5.84 8.29 21.17
N LYS A 451 6.34 8.33 22.42
CA LYS A 451 7.57 9.07 22.77
C LYS A 451 8.80 8.37 22.18
N THR A 452 8.90 7.05 22.35
CA THR A 452 10.02 6.24 21.85
C THR A 452 10.12 6.29 20.33
N ALA A 453 8.99 6.21 19.62
CA ALA A 453 8.94 6.21 18.16
C ALA A 453 8.93 7.62 17.51
N HIS A 454 9.00 8.70 18.29
CA HIS A 454 8.80 10.07 17.78
C HIS A 454 9.72 10.42 16.60
N ARG A 455 11.03 10.15 16.70
CA ARG A 455 11.99 10.45 15.60
C ARG A 455 11.68 9.66 14.32
N VAL A 456 11.16 8.43 14.45
CA VAL A 456 10.77 7.59 13.32
C VAL A 456 9.50 8.13 12.66
N PHE A 457 8.52 8.57 13.45
CA PHE A 457 7.32 9.24 12.94
C PHE A 457 7.69 10.55 12.23
N GLU A 458 8.58 11.35 12.81
CA GLU A 458 9.04 12.62 12.25
C GLU A 458 9.83 12.46 10.95
N ALA A 459 10.70 11.46 10.84
CA ALA A 459 11.38 11.14 9.60
C ALA A 459 10.40 10.71 8.49
N LEU A 460 9.45 9.82 8.79
CA LEU A 460 8.41 9.40 7.84
C LEU A 460 7.45 10.53 7.44
N ASP A 461 7.12 11.41 8.39
CA ASP A 461 6.32 12.59 8.14
C ASP A 461 7.10 13.59 7.26
N THR A 462 8.41 13.73 7.45
CA THR A 462 9.25 14.64 6.65
C THR A 462 9.31 14.14 5.20
N LEU A 463 9.68 12.87 4.99
CA LEU A 463 9.65 12.21 3.67
C LEU A 463 8.24 12.23 3.02
N GLY A 464 7.19 12.13 3.84
CA GLY A 464 5.80 12.17 3.40
C GLY A 464 5.29 13.56 3.02
N ASN A 465 5.81 14.62 3.62
CA ASN A 465 5.41 16.00 3.36
C ASN A 465 6.21 16.67 2.23
N THR A 466 7.25 16.01 1.68
CA THR A 466 7.91 16.45 0.45
C THR A 466 6.91 16.44 -0.72
N LYS A 467 6.68 17.61 -1.32
CA LYS A 467 5.76 17.78 -2.46
C LYS A 467 6.48 17.54 -3.78
N TRP A 468 5.98 16.60 -4.57
CA TRP A 468 6.48 16.19 -5.89
C TRP A 468 5.55 16.67 -7.00
N ARG A 469 6.05 16.83 -8.23
CA ARG A 469 5.23 16.98 -9.44
C ARG A 469 5.81 16.15 -10.59
N VAL A 470 5.04 16.02 -11.67
CA VAL A 470 5.52 15.40 -12.92
C VAL A 470 6.36 16.41 -13.71
N ASN A 471 7.57 16.03 -14.10
CA ASN A 471 8.36 16.78 -15.07
C ASN A 471 7.76 16.56 -16.48
N ARG A 472 6.93 17.51 -16.92
CA ARG A 472 6.18 17.41 -18.19
C ARG A 472 7.08 17.20 -19.41
N LYS A 473 8.20 17.92 -19.50
CA LYS A 473 9.14 17.81 -20.64
C LYS A 473 9.68 16.39 -20.80
N ILE A 474 9.99 15.72 -19.68
CA ILE A 474 10.49 14.35 -19.70
C ILE A 474 9.36 13.36 -19.96
N LEU A 475 8.16 13.57 -19.37
CA LEU A 475 6.98 12.77 -19.72
C LEU A 475 6.68 12.83 -21.23
N ASP A 476 6.67 14.01 -21.84
CA ASP A 476 6.40 14.19 -23.27
C ASP A 476 7.42 13.43 -24.16
N VAL A 477 8.68 13.33 -23.73
CA VAL A 477 9.72 12.54 -24.42
C VAL A 477 9.51 11.04 -24.21
N VAL A 478 9.23 10.61 -22.97
CA VAL A 478 8.93 9.21 -22.64
C VAL A 478 7.69 8.72 -23.40
N GLU A 479 6.61 9.52 -23.48
CA GLU A 479 5.38 9.13 -24.16
C GLU A 479 5.57 8.98 -25.69
N ARG A 480 6.43 9.80 -26.31
CA ARG A 480 6.78 9.66 -27.74
C ARG A 480 7.63 8.42 -27.99
N LEU A 481 8.74 8.25 -27.26
CA LEU A 481 9.56 7.03 -27.36
C LEU A 481 8.76 5.75 -27.06
N TRP A 482 7.73 5.85 -26.22
CA TRP A 482 6.80 4.76 -25.95
C TRP A 482 5.70 4.58 -27.03
N ALA A 483 5.32 5.62 -27.76
CA ALA A 483 4.47 5.48 -28.94
C ALA A 483 5.26 4.82 -30.09
N ASP A 484 6.50 5.24 -30.29
CA ASP A 484 7.42 4.82 -31.36
C ASP A 484 7.99 3.39 -31.21
N GLY A 485 7.42 2.56 -30.34
CA GLY A 485 7.80 1.15 -30.14
C GLY A 485 8.63 0.83 -28.89
N GLY A 486 9.11 1.83 -28.15
CA GLY A 486 9.94 1.63 -26.95
C GLY A 486 11.39 1.23 -27.31
N ASN A 487 11.95 0.26 -26.58
CA ASN A 487 13.31 -0.28 -26.79
C ASN A 487 14.48 0.74 -26.71
N ILE A 488 14.23 1.95 -26.20
CA ILE A 488 15.19 3.08 -26.10
C ILE A 488 15.21 3.58 -24.65
N ALA A 489 16.36 4.05 -24.15
CA ALA A 489 16.49 4.60 -22.79
C ALA A 489 15.98 3.65 -21.68
N GLY A 490 16.26 2.35 -21.80
CA GLY A 490 15.78 1.33 -20.85
C GLY A 490 14.28 1.00 -20.94
N LEU A 491 13.52 1.61 -21.86
CA LEU A 491 12.17 1.16 -22.18
C LEU A 491 12.21 -0.25 -22.78
N VAL A 492 11.27 -1.10 -22.37
CA VAL A 492 11.04 -2.40 -23.00
C VAL A 492 10.56 -2.22 -24.45
N ASN A 493 10.88 -3.19 -25.33
CA ASN A 493 10.31 -3.24 -26.68
C ASN A 493 8.81 -3.59 -26.62
N ARG A 494 7.97 -2.82 -27.32
CA ARG A 494 6.52 -3.07 -27.42
C ARG A 494 6.19 -4.34 -28.17
N GLU A 495 7.02 -4.74 -29.12
CA GLU A 495 6.84 -5.94 -29.95
C GLU A 495 7.35 -7.21 -29.25
N ASP A 496 6.86 -8.34 -29.72
CA ASP A 496 7.28 -9.67 -29.30
C ASP A 496 8.39 -10.21 -30.20
N VAL A 497 9.30 -11.03 -29.66
CA VAL A 497 10.26 -11.77 -30.47
C VAL A 497 9.47 -12.80 -31.30
N PRO A 498 9.68 -12.92 -32.62
CA PRO A 498 9.03 -13.95 -33.42
C PRO A 498 9.36 -15.33 -32.86
N ILE A 499 8.35 -16.22 -32.83
CA ILE A 499 8.53 -17.59 -32.39
C ILE A 499 9.11 -18.37 -33.58
N PRO A 500 10.27 -19.03 -33.46
CA PRO A 500 10.85 -19.79 -34.56
C PRO A 500 9.90 -20.85 -35.11
N GLU A 501 9.73 -20.88 -36.44
CA GLU A 501 8.96 -21.91 -37.13
C GLU A 501 9.61 -23.29 -36.96
N LYS A 502 8.79 -24.35 -37.01
CA LYS A 502 9.30 -25.73 -36.88
C LYS A 502 10.11 -26.08 -38.13
N PRO A 503 11.37 -26.56 -38.02
CA PRO A 503 12.10 -27.06 -39.17
C PRO A 503 11.35 -28.24 -39.82
N SER A 504 11.53 -28.37 -41.13
CA SER A 504 11.04 -29.47 -41.96
C SER A 504 11.89 -30.75 -41.78
N SER A 505 13.13 -30.58 -41.32
CA SER A 505 14.04 -31.64 -40.91
C SER A 505 13.51 -32.45 -39.73
N GLU A 506 13.79 -33.76 -39.73
CA GLU A 506 13.52 -34.66 -38.60
C GLU A 506 14.76 -34.90 -37.71
N ASP A 507 15.89 -34.24 -37.99
CA ASP A 507 17.12 -34.37 -37.18
C ASP A 507 16.85 -34.08 -35.69
N PRO A 508 17.14 -35.02 -34.78
CA PRO A 508 16.94 -34.82 -33.35
C PRO A 508 17.67 -33.60 -32.77
N GLU A 509 18.85 -33.21 -33.28
CA GLU A 509 19.60 -32.06 -32.73
C GLU A 509 18.97 -30.73 -33.15
N GLU A 510 18.65 -30.55 -34.44
CA GLU A 510 17.91 -29.41 -34.97
C GLU A 510 16.54 -29.28 -34.31
N LEU A 511 15.81 -30.40 -34.13
CA LEU A 511 14.52 -30.42 -33.44
C LEU A 511 14.63 -30.03 -31.95
N GLN A 512 15.76 -30.29 -31.29
CA GLN A 512 16.03 -29.80 -29.94
C GLN A 512 16.41 -28.31 -29.96
N SER A 513 17.31 -27.88 -30.83
CA SER A 513 17.71 -26.49 -30.99
C SER A 513 16.50 -25.57 -31.24
N TRP A 514 15.57 -26.01 -32.09
CA TRP A 514 14.27 -25.37 -32.29
C TRP A 514 13.43 -25.33 -31.00
N LYS A 515 13.24 -26.45 -30.29
CA LYS A 515 12.48 -26.49 -29.02
C LYS A 515 13.07 -25.53 -27.98
N TRP A 516 14.40 -25.44 -27.87
CA TRP A 516 15.10 -24.49 -26.98
C TRP A 516 14.87 -23.04 -27.42
N SER A 517 14.96 -22.75 -28.72
CA SER A 517 14.74 -21.41 -29.28
C SER A 517 13.29 -20.93 -29.11
N VAL A 518 12.30 -21.81 -29.32
CA VAL A 518 10.89 -21.54 -29.02
C VAL A 518 10.65 -21.31 -27.52
N ARG A 519 11.28 -22.09 -26.64
CA ARG A 519 11.21 -21.88 -25.18
C ARG A 519 11.81 -20.52 -24.80
N LYS A 520 12.93 -20.13 -25.41
CA LYS A 520 13.60 -18.83 -25.21
C LYS A 520 12.69 -17.66 -25.65
N ALA A 521 12.20 -17.68 -26.89
CA ALA A 521 11.28 -16.66 -27.41
C ALA A 521 10.01 -16.54 -26.55
N LYS A 522 9.34 -17.66 -26.23
CA LYS A 522 8.15 -17.66 -25.36
C LYS A 522 8.45 -17.19 -23.93
N LYS A 523 9.67 -17.37 -23.40
CA LYS A 523 10.10 -16.80 -22.11
C LYS A 523 10.25 -15.28 -22.24
N THR A 524 11.04 -14.81 -23.19
CA THR A 524 11.30 -13.37 -23.42
C THR A 524 10.01 -12.59 -23.67
N ASN A 525 9.04 -13.13 -24.40
CA ASN A 525 7.77 -12.44 -24.68
C ASN A 525 6.90 -12.29 -23.43
N ARG A 526 6.90 -13.27 -22.50
CA ARG A 526 6.23 -13.11 -21.19
C ARG A 526 6.92 -12.08 -20.31
N GLU A 527 8.25 -12.06 -20.32
CA GLU A 527 9.06 -11.08 -19.58
C GLU A 527 8.83 -9.66 -20.13
N ARG A 528 8.87 -9.49 -21.46
CA ARG A 528 8.48 -8.24 -22.13
C ARG A 528 7.06 -7.83 -21.77
N HIS A 529 6.06 -8.71 -21.88
CA HIS A 529 4.67 -8.38 -21.53
C HIS A 529 4.54 -7.87 -20.09
N SER A 530 5.21 -8.50 -19.12
CA SER A 530 5.23 -8.05 -17.72
C SER A 530 5.78 -6.62 -17.59
N LEU A 531 6.91 -6.32 -18.24
CA LEU A 531 7.52 -5.00 -18.25
C LEU A 531 6.67 -3.95 -19.00
N ARG A 532 6.00 -4.33 -20.10
CA ARG A 532 5.10 -3.44 -20.85
C ARG A 532 3.93 -3.00 -19.98
N CYS A 533 3.37 -3.91 -19.18
CA CYS A 533 2.32 -3.62 -18.21
C CYS A 533 2.81 -2.72 -17.05
N ASP A 534 4.04 -2.90 -16.55
CA ASP A 534 4.63 -2.01 -15.55
C ASP A 534 4.86 -0.58 -16.08
N VAL A 535 5.35 -0.44 -17.31
CA VAL A 535 5.50 0.88 -17.98
C VAL A 535 4.14 1.56 -18.14
N GLU A 536 3.11 0.88 -18.65
CA GLU A 536 1.78 1.50 -18.78
C GLU A 536 1.13 1.84 -17.43
N LEU A 537 1.38 1.07 -16.36
CA LEU A 537 0.92 1.43 -15.00
C LEU A 537 1.62 2.69 -14.48
N LYS A 538 2.94 2.83 -14.72
CA LYS A 538 3.71 4.05 -14.38
C LYS A 538 3.22 5.26 -15.18
N LEU A 539 3.04 5.11 -16.49
CA LEU A 539 2.56 6.17 -17.37
C LEU A 539 1.10 6.55 -17.10
N SER A 540 0.22 5.60 -16.80
CA SER A 540 -1.16 5.88 -16.38
C SER A 540 -1.22 6.80 -15.15
N VAL A 541 -0.37 6.54 -14.15
CA VAL A 541 -0.25 7.45 -12.99
C VAL A 541 0.37 8.79 -13.41
N ALA A 542 1.42 8.82 -14.23
CA ALA A 542 2.02 10.08 -14.69
C ALA A 542 1.03 10.96 -15.46
N ARG A 543 0.33 10.39 -16.45
CA ARG A 543 -0.74 11.03 -17.25
C ARG A 543 -1.82 11.66 -16.37
N LYS A 544 -2.25 10.95 -15.32
CA LYS A 544 -3.27 11.42 -14.38
C LYS A 544 -2.75 12.56 -13.48
N MET A 545 -1.48 12.53 -13.09
CA MET A 545 -0.90 13.48 -12.14
C MET A 545 -0.23 14.70 -12.80
N LYS A 546 -0.07 14.73 -14.13
CA LYS A 546 0.66 15.79 -14.85
C LYS A 546 0.08 17.19 -14.72
N ASP A 547 -1.23 17.27 -14.47
CA ASP A 547 -1.99 18.52 -14.34
C ASP A 547 -2.21 18.97 -12.89
N GLU A 548 -1.63 18.26 -11.92
CA GLU A 548 -1.56 18.70 -10.54
C GLU A 548 -0.32 19.58 -10.31
N GLU A 549 -0.48 20.68 -9.57
CA GLU A 549 0.66 21.50 -9.07
C GLU A 549 1.57 20.75 -8.10
N GLY A 550 1.20 19.54 -7.70
CA GLY A 550 2.02 18.60 -6.98
C GLY A 550 1.26 17.79 -5.93
N PHE A 551 1.87 16.67 -5.57
CA PHE A 551 1.31 15.58 -4.80
C PHE A 551 2.35 15.01 -3.82
N TYR A 552 1.91 14.12 -2.95
CA TYR A 552 2.69 13.61 -1.83
C TYR A 552 2.71 12.08 -1.80
N TYR A 553 3.81 11.51 -1.31
CA TYR A 553 3.97 10.07 -1.12
C TYR A 553 4.03 9.71 0.36
N PRO A 554 2.96 9.16 0.96
CA PRO A 554 3.05 8.51 2.26
C PRO A 554 4.16 7.46 2.26
N HIS A 555 5.01 7.47 3.28
CA HIS A 555 6.08 6.49 3.47
C HIS A 555 5.74 5.49 4.59
N ASN A 556 6.21 4.26 4.46
CA ASN A 556 6.24 3.26 5.51
C ASN A 556 7.57 2.46 5.48
N LEU A 557 7.77 1.59 6.46
CA LEU A 557 9.04 0.91 6.72
C LEU A 557 9.02 -0.57 6.29
N ASP A 558 10.19 -1.15 6.01
CA ASP A 558 10.40 -2.59 6.17
C ASP A 558 10.72 -2.97 7.63
N PHE A 559 10.91 -4.26 7.90
CA PHE A 559 11.23 -4.75 9.25
C PHE A 559 12.59 -4.30 9.81
N ARG A 560 13.43 -3.66 8.99
CA ARG A 560 14.76 -3.12 9.35
C ARG A 560 14.72 -1.61 9.58
N GLY A 561 13.58 -0.96 9.35
CA GLY A 561 13.44 0.50 9.44
C GLY A 561 13.85 1.27 8.17
N ARG A 562 14.02 0.61 7.02
CA ARG A 562 14.21 1.31 5.73
C ARG A 562 12.89 1.88 5.24
N ALA A 563 12.86 3.15 4.87
CA ALA A 563 11.66 3.84 4.39
C ALA A 563 11.40 3.61 2.90
N TYR A 564 10.12 3.49 2.55
CA TYR A 564 9.62 3.24 1.19
C TYR A 564 8.31 3.99 0.94
N PRO A 565 8.10 4.61 -0.25
CA PRO A 565 6.80 5.07 -0.69
C PRO A 565 5.74 3.96 -0.65
N MET A 566 4.52 4.32 -0.24
CA MET A 566 3.39 3.39 -0.16
C MET A 566 2.68 3.18 -1.50
N HIS A 567 2.76 4.12 -2.44
CA HIS A 567 2.26 3.93 -3.80
C HIS A 567 3.29 3.14 -4.66
N PRO A 568 2.92 2.00 -5.26
CA PRO A 568 3.90 1.05 -5.80
C PRO A 568 4.44 1.40 -7.20
N HIS A 569 3.69 2.09 -8.07
CA HIS A 569 4.04 2.20 -9.50
C HIS A 569 4.98 3.38 -9.79
N LEU A 570 4.44 4.61 -9.83
CA LEU A 570 5.22 5.83 -10.06
C LEU A 570 5.67 6.41 -8.72
N ASN A 571 6.93 6.21 -8.34
CA ASN A 571 7.54 6.83 -7.17
C ASN A 571 9.06 7.00 -7.38
N HIS A 572 9.69 7.87 -6.59
CA HIS A 572 11.09 8.28 -6.74
C HIS A 572 12.13 7.22 -6.28
N LEU A 573 11.72 6.09 -5.68
CA LEU A 573 12.63 4.96 -5.40
C LEU A 573 12.72 3.98 -6.60
N SER A 574 11.83 4.11 -7.57
CA SER A 574 11.69 3.20 -8.73
C SER A 574 12.77 3.47 -9.80
N SER A 575 12.61 2.85 -10.98
CA SER A 575 13.48 2.95 -12.16
C SER A 575 13.74 4.38 -12.65
N ASP A 576 14.82 4.62 -13.42
CA ASP A 576 15.18 5.90 -14.05
C ASP A 576 13.98 6.66 -14.66
N LEU A 577 13.16 5.99 -15.48
CA LEU A 577 11.91 6.53 -16.04
C LEU A 577 11.01 7.21 -14.98
N CYS A 578 10.91 6.65 -13.77
CA CYS A 578 10.14 7.23 -12.68
C CYS A 578 10.86 8.41 -12.02
N ARG A 579 12.19 8.41 -11.99
CA ARG A 579 13.01 9.46 -11.40
C ARG A 579 13.10 10.68 -12.31
N GLY A 580 13.44 10.51 -13.59
CA GLY A 580 13.43 11.61 -14.58
C GLY A 580 12.06 12.24 -14.79
N THR A 581 10.98 11.46 -14.63
CA THR A 581 9.59 11.96 -14.71
C THR A 581 9.12 12.67 -13.43
N LEU A 582 9.87 12.61 -12.31
CA LEU A 582 9.49 13.21 -11.03
C LEU A 582 10.46 14.30 -10.58
N GLU A 583 9.93 15.47 -10.24
CA GLU A 583 10.71 16.59 -9.71
C GLU A 583 10.02 17.20 -8.47
N PHE A 584 10.71 18.05 -7.71
CA PHE A 584 10.08 18.72 -6.58
C PHE A 584 9.07 19.76 -7.06
N ALA A 585 7.88 19.80 -6.47
CA ALA A 585 6.89 20.82 -6.79
C ALA A 585 7.32 22.22 -6.33
N GLU A 586 8.09 22.28 -5.24
CA GLU A 586 8.67 23.51 -4.68
C GLU A 586 10.11 23.67 -5.16
N GLY A 587 10.31 24.55 -6.13
CA GLY A 587 11.62 24.85 -6.70
C GLY A 587 12.39 25.89 -5.89
N ARG A 588 13.71 25.95 -6.09
CA ARG A 588 14.62 26.91 -5.45
C ARG A 588 15.56 27.56 -6.47
N PRO A 589 15.97 28.82 -6.28
CA PRO A 589 16.99 29.44 -7.12
C PRO A 589 18.31 28.67 -6.99
N LEU A 590 19.00 28.41 -8.10
CA LEU A 590 20.27 27.68 -8.11
C LEU A 590 21.34 28.35 -7.22
N GLY A 591 21.49 29.68 -7.32
CA GLY A 591 22.66 30.36 -6.77
C GLY A 591 23.97 29.87 -7.41
N LYS A 592 25.12 30.32 -6.89
CA LYS A 592 26.43 29.88 -7.37
C LYS A 592 26.66 28.38 -7.12
N SER A 593 26.32 27.90 -5.91
CA SER A 593 26.53 26.51 -5.49
C SER A 593 25.57 25.53 -6.15
N GLY A 594 24.31 25.88 -6.39
CA GLY A 594 23.37 24.98 -7.07
C GLY A 594 23.70 24.79 -8.54
N LEU A 595 24.25 25.80 -9.24
CA LEU A 595 24.73 25.62 -10.62
C LEU A 595 25.95 24.69 -10.68
N TYR A 596 26.89 24.85 -9.74
CA TYR A 596 28.04 23.94 -9.56
C TYR A 596 27.59 22.49 -9.30
N TRP A 597 26.66 22.30 -8.34
CA TRP A 597 26.13 20.97 -8.02
C TRP A 597 25.26 20.37 -9.13
N LEU A 598 24.57 21.18 -9.94
CA LEU A 598 23.84 20.71 -11.12
C LEU A 598 24.78 20.13 -12.19
N LYS A 599 25.93 20.76 -12.44
CA LYS A 599 26.95 20.22 -13.34
C LYS A 599 27.53 18.89 -12.82
N ILE A 600 27.93 18.84 -11.54
CA ILE A 600 28.40 17.59 -10.91
C ILE A 600 27.34 16.49 -10.95
N HIS A 601 26.06 16.83 -10.72
CA HIS A 601 24.96 15.87 -10.79
C HIS A 601 24.75 15.31 -12.20
N LEU A 602 24.84 16.15 -13.25
CA LEU A 602 24.78 15.71 -14.65
C LEU A 602 25.94 14.75 -14.98
N ALA A 603 27.16 15.07 -14.56
CA ALA A 603 28.33 14.20 -14.70
C ALA A 603 28.15 12.85 -13.97
N ASN A 604 27.60 12.86 -12.75
CA ASN A 604 27.30 11.63 -12.00
C ASN A 604 26.25 10.75 -12.69
N LEU A 605 25.23 11.35 -13.32
CA LEU A 605 24.18 10.63 -14.05
C LEU A 605 24.64 10.08 -15.40
N TYR A 606 25.62 10.73 -16.03
CA TYR A 606 26.26 10.20 -17.24
C TYR A 606 27.10 8.95 -16.93
N ALA A 607 27.79 8.95 -15.79
CA ALA A 607 28.60 7.84 -15.28
C ALA A 607 29.68 7.37 -16.29
N GLY A 608 29.89 6.06 -16.43
CA GLY A 608 30.86 5.48 -17.37
C GLY A 608 32.34 5.74 -17.01
N GLY A 609 32.64 6.00 -15.74
CA GLY A 609 33.95 6.39 -15.22
C GLY A 609 34.07 7.88 -14.90
N VAL A 610 33.17 8.72 -15.41
CA VAL A 610 33.12 10.17 -15.10
C VAL A 610 32.82 10.40 -13.62
N GLU A 611 32.00 9.55 -13.01
CA GLU A 611 31.66 9.56 -11.58
C GLU A 611 32.87 9.28 -10.67
N LYS A 612 33.95 8.68 -11.19
CA LYS A 612 35.19 8.38 -10.47
C LYS A 612 36.21 9.51 -10.52
N LEU A 613 35.94 10.55 -11.31
CA LEU A 613 36.79 11.76 -11.36
C LEU A 613 36.61 12.60 -10.09
N SER A 614 37.58 13.49 -9.82
CA SER A 614 37.42 14.59 -8.87
C SER A 614 36.28 15.51 -9.29
N HIS A 615 35.79 16.36 -8.38
CA HIS A 615 34.74 17.33 -8.71
C HIS A 615 35.14 18.25 -9.87
N GLU A 616 36.41 18.65 -9.97
CA GLU A 616 36.93 19.45 -11.09
C GLU A 616 36.92 18.69 -12.41
N GLY A 617 37.32 17.41 -12.42
CA GLY A 617 37.23 16.56 -13.61
C GLY A 617 35.78 16.38 -14.10
N ARG A 618 34.82 16.26 -13.17
CA ARG A 618 33.38 16.21 -13.49
C ARG A 618 32.84 17.52 -14.05
N LEU A 619 33.33 18.66 -13.57
CA LEU A 619 32.98 19.98 -14.13
C LEU A 619 33.55 20.13 -15.55
N SER A 620 34.83 19.86 -15.74
CA SER A 620 35.49 19.93 -17.06
C SER A 620 34.82 19.03 -18.10
N PHE A 621 34.38 17.83 -17.71
CA PHE A 621 33.55 16.97 -18.58
C PHE A 621 32.27 17.68 -19.06
N VAL A 622 31.58 18.40 -18.17
CA VAL A 622 30.35 19.13 -18.51
C VAL A 622 30.63 20.37 -19.35
N GLU A 623 31.71 21.11 -19.10
CA GLU A 623 32.09 22.25 -19.95
C GLU A 623 32.46 21.79 -21.38
N ASN A 624 33.08 20.61 -21.51
CA ASN A 624 33.45 20.02 -22.81
C ASN A 624 32.25 19.46 -23.60
N HIS A 625 31.09 19.26 -22.97
CA HIS A 625 29.87 18.72 -23.60
C HIS A 625 28.68 19.70 -23.60
N LEU A 626 28.92 21.01 -23.42
CA LEU A 626 27.84 22.01 -23.38
C LEU A 626 26.94 21.96 -24.64
N ASP A 627 27.52 21.83 -25.83
CA ASP A 627 26.75 21.75 -27.08
C ASP A 627 25.88 20.48 -27.17
N ASP A 628 26.33 19.36 -26.59
CA ASP A 628 25.60 18.10 -26.53
C ASP A 628 24.46 18.13 -25.50
N ILE A 629 24.69 18.84 -24.40
CA ILE A 629 23.71 19.12 -23.35
C ILE A 629 22.60 20.04 -23.86
N MET A 630 22.97 21.09 -24.61
CA MET A 630 22.03 22.04 -25.23
C MET A 630 21.20 21.35 -26.33
N ASP A 631 21.83 20.60 -27.24
CA ASP A 631 21.10 19.81 -28.24
C ASP A 631 20.18 18.77 -27.60
N SER A 632 20.62 18.07 -26.55
CA SER A 632 19.79 17.12 -25.82
C SER A 632 18.58 17.80 -25.15
N ALA A 633 18.76 19.00 -24.60
CA ALA A 633 17.70 19.77 -23.93
C ALA A 633 16.64 20.34 -24.88
N GLU A 634 17.00 20.57 -26.15
CA GLU A 634 16.15 21.23 -27.14
C GLU A 634 15.54 20.23 -28.14
N ASN A 635 16.37 19.31 -28.65
CA ASN A 635 16.03 18.37 -29.72
C ASN A 635 16.09 16.90 -29.24
N ALA A 636 15.72 16.62 -27.98
CA ALA A 636 15.88 15.32 -27.30
C ALA A 636 15.62 14.04 -28.14
N ILE A 637 14.70 14.07 -29.10
CA ILE A 637 14.34 12.93 -29.97
C ILE A 637 14.97 13.01 -31.38
N HIS A 638 15.30 14.18 -31.91
CA HIS A 638 15.75 14.36 -33.31
C HIS A 638 17.16 14.94 -33.49
N GLY A 639 17.79 15.40 -32.40
CA GLY A 639 19.20 15.80 -32.37
C GLY A 639 20.15 14.61 -32.23
N ARG A 640 21.35 14.86 -31.68
CA ARG A 640 22.43 13.89 -31.50
C ARG A 640 22.15 12.84 -30.40
N ARG A 641 21.10 13.04 -29.60
CA ARG A 641 20.63 12.14 -28.53
C ARG A 641 21.74 11.74 -27.53
N TRP A 642 22.69 12.63 -27.24
CA TRP A 642 23.86 12.35 -26.38
C TRP A 642 23.46 11.77 -25.01
N TRP A 643 22.36 12.27 -24.44
CA TRP A 643 21.75 11.79 -23.19
C TRP A 643 21.42 10.28 -23.16
N LEU A 644 21.28 9.60 -24.30
CA LEU A 644 21.07 8.14 -24.37
C LEU A 644 22.33 7.32 -24.02
N LYS A 645 23.51 7.96 -23.92
CA LYS A 645 24.77 7.30 -23.56
C LYS A 645 25.01 7.23 -22.04
N ALA A 646 24.19 7.93 -21.26
CA ALA A 646 24.25 7.95 -19.81
C ALA A 646 23.75 6.62 -19.19
N GLU A 647 24.20 6.29 -17.99
CA GLU A 647 23.68 5.13 -17.23
C GLU A 647 22.23 5.36 -16.75
N ASP A 648 21.87 6.61 -16.43
CA ASP A 648 20.51 7.05 -16.07
C ASP A 648 19.97 8.08 -17.11
N PRO A 649 19.50 7.66 -18.31
CA PRO A 649 19.19 8.57 -19.41
C PRO A 649 18.11 9.62 -19.12
N PHE A 650 16.98 9.26 -18.52
CA PHE A 650 15.87 10.21 -18.32
C PHE A 650 16.19 11.23 -17.21
N GLN A 651 16.93 10.84 -16.18
CA GLN A 651 17.49 11.78 -15.21
C GLN A 651 18.57 12.67 -15.86
N CYS A 652 19.46 12.12 -16.68
CA CYS A 652 20.49 12.90 -17.40
C CYS A 652 19.85 13.95 -18.32
N LEU A 653 18.81 13.58 -19.07
CA LEU A 653 18.02 14.51 -19.89
C LEU A 653 17.34 15.59 -19.04
N ALA A 654 16.80 15.25 -17.87
CA ALA A 654 16.24 16.23 -16.94
C ALA A 654 17.29 17.24 -16.44
N ALA A 655 18.50 16.78 -16.13
CA ALA A 655 19.62 17.64 -15.78
C ALA A 655 20.06 18.54 -16.96
N CYS A 656 20.11 18.00 -18.17
CA CYS A 656 20.42 18.78 -19.38
C CYS A 656 19.41 19.92 -19.60
N VAL A 657 18.12 19.63 -19.46
CA VAL A 657 17.04 20.62 -19.61
C VAL A 657 17.18 21.78 -18.62
N VAL A 658 17.48 21.51 -17.36
CA VAL A 658 17.64 22.57 -16.33
C VAL A 658 18.95 23.34 -16.54
N LEU A 659 20.04 22.67 -16.94
CA LEU A 659 21.32 23.33 -17.19
C LEU A 659 21.24 24.24 -18.42
N ALA A 660 20.62 23.81 -19.52
CA ALA A 660 20.37 24.65 -20.69
C ALA A 660 19.50 25.86 -20.36
N GLN A 661 18.48 25.69 -19.50
CA GLN A 661 17.67 26.82 -19.00
C GLN A 661 18.47 27.80 -18.14
N ALA A 662 19.45 27.32 -17.35
CA ALA A 662 20.34 28.18 -16.60
C ALA A 662 21.31 28.95 -17.51
N LEU A 663 21.91 28.28 -18.49
CA LEU A 663 22.90 28.86 -19.41
C LEU A 663 22.27 29.88 -20.39
N LYS A 664 21.02 29.67 -20.83
CA LYS A 664 20.28 30.66 -21.65
C LYS A 664 19.72 31.85 -20.85
N SER A 665 19.82 31.84 -19.51
CA SER A 665 19.31 32.93 -18.67
C SER A 665 20.33 34.07 -18.57
N PRO A 666 19.93 35.35 -18.70
CA PRO A 666 20.80 36.48 -18.38
C PRO A 666 21.18 36.55 -16.88
N SER A 667 20.53 35.75 -16.03
CA SER A 667 20.94 35.48 -14.66
C SER A 667 20.81 33.98 -14.36
N PRO A 668 21.86 33.17 -14.60
CA PRO A 668 21.84 31.72 -14.37
C PRO A 668 21.53 31.38 -12.91
N TYR A 669 22.03 32.18 -11.97
CA TYR A 669 21.90 31.95 -10.53
C TYR A 669 20.49 32.17 -9.98
N SER A 670 19.63 32.94 -10.66
CA SER A 670 18.24 33.14 -10.24
C SER A 670 17.25 32.15 -10.88
N VAL A 671 17.72 31.26 -11.76
CA VAL A 671 16.87 30.21 -12.34
C VAL A 671 16.38 29.27 -11.24
N ILE A 672 15.06 29.06 -11.20
CA ILE A 672 14.39 28.20 -10.23
C ILE A 672 14.50 26.74 -10.70
N SER A 673 15.37 25.97 -10.07
CA SER A 673 15.45 24.53 -10.28
C SER A 673 14.42 23.79 -9.43
N HIS A 674 13.83 22.76 -10.02
CA HIS A 674 12.95 21.79 -9.37
C HIS A 674 13.58 20.39 -9.27
N LEU A 675 14.74 20.19 -9.90
CA LEU A 675 15.41 18.90 -10.01
C LEU A 675 16.01 18.47 -8.65
N PRO A 676 15.73 17.25 -8.17
CA PRO A 676 16.45 16.67 -7.03
C PRO A 676 17.92 16.47 -7.39
N ILE A 677 18.85 16.96 -6.57
CA ILE A 677 20.28 16.66 -6.72
C ILE A 677 20.62 15.45 -5.84
N HIS A 678 21.09 14.37 -6.47
CA HIS A 678 21.41 13.13 -5.76
C HIS A 678 22.82 13.16 -5.16
N GLN A 679 22.93 12.65 -3.94
CA GLN A 679 24.16 12.36 -3.20
C GLN A 679 23.98 10.97 -2.56
N ASP A 680 24.92 10.06 -2.75
CA ASP A 680 24.90 8.70 -2.17
C ASP A 680 26.29 8.32 -1.65
N GLY A 681 26.34 7.42 -0.68
CA GLY A 681 27.55 6.93 -0.05
C GLY A 681 28.08 5.67 -0.73
N SER A 682 29.28 5.76 -1.32
CA SER A 682 30.00 4.66 -1.95
C SER A 682 30.08 3.44 -1.01
N CYS A 683 29.26 2.43 -1.29
CA CYS A 683 29.07 1.27 -0.43
C CYS A 683 28.74 1.60 1.04
N ASN A 684 27.67 2.37 1.29
CA ASN A 684 27.11 2.70 2.63
C ASN A 684 27.17 1.55 3.67
N GLY A 685 27.05 0.27 3.25
CA GLY A 685 27.17 -0.89 4.13
C GLY A 685 28.59 -1.07 4.71
N LEU A 686 29.62 -0.98 3.87
CA LEU A 686 31.03 -1.04 4.30
C LEU A 686 31.44 0.24 5.03
N GLN A 687 30.90 1.41 4.66
CA GLN A 687 31.06 2.65 5.44
C GLN A 687 30.61 2.46 6.91
N HIS A 688 29.48 1.78 7.14
CA HIS A 688 29.07 1.45 8.51
C HIS A 688 29.96 0.42 9.20
N TYR A 689 30.51 -0.58 8.50
CA TYR A 689 31.46 -1.54 9.08
C TYR A 689 32.78 -0.86 9.47
N ALA A 690 33.40 -0.10 8.57
CA ALA A 690 34.62 0.66 8.82
C ALA A 690 34.45 1.63 10.00
N ALA A 691 33.31 2.33 10.09
CA ALA A 691 33.00 3.22 11.21
C ALA A 691 32.77 2.49 12.56
N LEU A 692 32.26 1.26 12.54
CA LEU A 692 32.05 0.42 13.74
C LEU A 692 33.37 -0.21 14.23
N GLY A 693 34.16 -0.76 13.31
CA GLY A 693 35.48 -1.35 13.61
C GLY A 693 36.57 -0.31 13.85
N ARG A 694 36.39 0.92 13.34
CA ARG A 694 37.39 2.00 13.27
C ARG A 694 38.63 1.64 12.45
N ASP A 695 38.46 0.80 11.44
CA ASP A 695 39.54 0.42 10.53
C ASP A 695 39.86 1.58 9.56
N SER A 696 41.10 2.06 9.58
CA SER A 696 41.55 3.19 8.76
C SER A 696 41.75 2.85 7.29
N PHE A 697 42.03 1.59 6.95
CA PHE A 697 42.22 1.14 5.58
C PHE A 697 40.87 0.95 4.89
N GLU A 698 39.92 0.26 5.54
CA GLU A 698 38.55 0.19 5.06
C GLU A 698 37.95 1.59 4.94
N ALA A 699 38.12 2.45 5.95
CA ALA A 699 37.62 3.83 5.94
C ALA A 699 38.17 4.67 4.79
N ALA A 700 39.41 4.44 4.36
CA ALA A 700 39.97 5.10 3.17
C ALA A 700 39.32 4.57 1.88
N ALA A 701 39.24 3.24 1.71
CA ALA A 701 38.64 2.61 0.53
C ALA A 701 37.16 2.98 0.31
N VAL A 702 36.44 3.33 1.38
CA VAL A 702 35.00 3.70 1.35
C VAL A 702 34.72 5.19 1.54
N ASN A 703 35.72 6.07 1.40
CA ASN A 703 35.57 7.53 1.42
C ASN A 703 35.14 8.14 2.77
N LEU A 704 35.47 7.52 3.90
CA LEU A 704 35.35 8.14 5.23
C LEU A 704 36.59 8.95 5.62
N VAL A 705 37.76 8.62 5.05
CA VAL A 705 38.95 9.48 5.08
C VAL A 705 38.90 10.43 3.89
N ALA A 706 39.31 11.69 4.08
CA ALA A 706 39.34 12.69 3.01
C ALA A 706 40.43 12.37 1.97
N GLY A 707 40.10 12.56 0.68
CA GLY A 707 41.01 12.38 -0.44
C GLY A 707 40.60 13.24 -1.65
N GLU A 708 41.53 13.47 -2.57
CA GLU A 708 41.38 14.39 -3.72
C GLU A 708 40.43 13.86 -4.82
N LYS A 709 40.31 12.54 -4.91
CA LYS A 709 39.40 11.81 -5.81
C LYS A 709 38.65 10.75 -5.01
N PRO A 710 37.45 10.33 -5.45
CA PRO A 710 36.76 9.23 -4.78
C PRO A 710 37.57 7.93 -4.87
N ALA A 711 37.68 7.23 -3.75
CA ALA A 711 38.10 5.83 -3.70
C ALA A 711 36.95 4.93 -4.22
N ASP A 712 37.32 3.88 -4.94
CA ASP A 712 36.38 2.88 -5.47
C ASP A 712 36.83 1.47 -5.06
N VAL A 713 36.24 0.99 -3.95
CA VAL A 713 36.44 -0.35 -3.40
C VAL A 713 36.09 -1.47 -4.41
N TYR A 714 35.21 -1.23 -5.39
CA TYR A 714 34.86 -2.24 -6.40
C TYR A 714 35.98 -2.39 -7.44
N SER A 715 36.53 -1.29 -7.93
CA SER A 715 37.72 -1.32 -8.78
C SER A 715 38.95 -1.82 -8.03
N GLU A 716 39.12 -1.50 -6.74
CA GLU A 716 40.23 -2.03 -5.94
C GLU A 716 40.13 -3.56 -5.74
N ILE A 717 38.95 -4.09 -5.40
CA ILE A 717 38.73 -5.54 -5.30
C ILE A 717 38.89 -6.23 -6.65
N SER A 718 38.47 -5.60 -7.76
CA SER A 718 38.61 -6.17 -9.10
C SER A 718 40.04 -6.17 -9.66
N LEU A 719 41.01 -5.58 -8.95
CA LEU A 719 42.43 -5.55 -9.29
C LEU A 719 43.29 -6.46 -8.40
N ARG A 720 42.67 -7.20 -7.47
CA ARG A 720 43.30 -8.14 -6.52
C ARG A 720 43.00 -9.59 -6.87
#